data_AF-K5UTK1-F1
#
_entry.id   AF-K5UTK1-F1
#
_cell.length_a   1.000
_cell.length_b   1.000
_cell.length_c   1.000
_cell.angle_alpha   90.00
_cell.angle_beta   90.00
_cell.angle_gamma   90.00
#
_symmetry.space_group_name_H-M   'P 1'
#
loop_
_entity.id
_entity.type
_entity.pdbx_description
1 polymer ?
#
loop_
_entity_poly.entity_id
_entity_poly.type
_entity_poly.pdbx_seq_one_letter_code
_entity_poly.pdbx_strand_id
1 'polypeptide(L)'
;MFLRLLAAFSTLLPLALGASRIDRHAMVSRYNPTRNASSSTTPMQVGNGHFAFGSDVTGLQTFLPFAIMSDWAWKNDSLPPGKTWADIYNYRGVEWDFHGRLVQYEFDGEPLVQQWLISNPNRVNLGRVGLLFLDDDGRALNVTESDLENVKQELDLWTGTMSSQFVFGGQLVAVTTVSAQASSTVGINIESSPLQAGKLGVYLDFPWNDGSSKFSAPFVGVFNMTSNHTTTLRVGDKLPNGVQAQISHTLVNSTFVTSVGGDHFTISRDTPAAHRYSIHPANASNSFSLSVSYSLPNDTSKAVVSYKSIGEESVQTWEQFWSESGFVDVYTGSSDPRADELQRRIILSRYLMRVNAAGDASPQESGLVNDGWYGKFHMEEVFWHLGHWAPWNNWDLLNRTLGMYHRFLETSIQRAQVQQGFSMGARWSKMTDPSGRSAPGEINELLIWQQPHPLVFAEYEYRMTKSQSTLEKWQNVINETANWMTAFAWLNESTGRYDLGPPMYVVAEDTSPNVTRNPAFELAYWKYGLGLAETWMQRLGFAVPSAWEHVKENLAPLPIEDGLYAVYEGIESNFWTDPTYINDHPALVGLHGWLPPIDGVNLTIAKLTADKVYTTWNISNCWGWDFPMLAMSAARNGETEQAMEWLLHPLYQFDDVGMPVGGVRVTTPYFPSSGSLLYAIAMMAEGWDGSTAQAPGFPKTGWNVRAEGISKTL
;
A
#
# COMPACT_ATOMS: atom_id res chain seq x y z
N MET A 1 -54.27 -59.11 38.02
CA MET A 1 -52.89 -59.22 37.51
C MET A 1 -52.94 -58.79 36.05
N PHE A 2 -52.43 -57.58 35.73
CA PHE A 2 -51.82 -57.13 34.47
C PHE A 2 -51.79 -55.59 34.47
N LEU A 3 -50.57 -55.07 34.55
CA LEU A 3 -50.19 -53.66 34.56
C LEU A 3 -50.48 -52.99 33.22
N ARG A 4 -50.91 -51.71 33.27
CA ARG A 4 -50.81 -50.77 32.14
C ARG A 4 -49.50 -49.98 32.27
N LEU A 5 -48.62 -50.08 31.27
CA LEU A 5 -47.46 -49.20 31.12
C LEU A 5 -47.89 -47.87 30.49
N LEU A 6 -47.56 -46.76 31.14
CA LEU A 6 -47.41 -45.44 30.51
C LEU A 6 -45.93 -45.29 30.11
N ALA A 7 -45.65 -45.07 28.83
CA ALA A 7 -44.35 -44.65 28.34
C ALA A 7 -44.29 -43.11 28.33
N ALA A 8 -43.37 -42.54 29.09
CA ALA A 8 -43.01 -41.13 29.03
C ALA A 8 -41.98 -40.91 27.91
N PHE A 9 -42.31 -40.06 26.94
CA PHE A 9 -41.36 -39.56 25.95
C PHE A 9 -40.65 -38.33 26.54
N SER A 10 -39.37 -38.46 26.85
CA SER A 10 -38.48 -37.32 27.14
C SER A 10 -37.90 -36.81 25.82
N THR A 11 -38.37 -35.65 25.36
CA THR A 11 -37.73 -34.87 24.30
C THR A 11 -36.50 -34.16 24.86
N LEU A 12 -35.32 -34.69 24.55
CA LEU A 12 -34.05 -33.97 24.65
C LEU A 12 -33.94 -33.01 23.45
N LEU A 13 -34.10 -31.70 23.68
CA LEU A 13 -33.66 -30.68 22.73
C LEU A 13 -32.12 -30.64 22.74
N PRO A 14 -31.43 -30.68 21.59
CA PRO A 14 -30.02 -30.33 21.54
C PRO A 14 -29.88 -28.82 21.68
N LEU A 15 -29.20 -28.36 22.74
CA LEU A 15 -28.63 -27.01 22.79
C LEU A 15 -27.57 -26.92 21.69
N ALA A 16 -27.95 -26.38 20.53
CA ALA A 16 -27.00 -25.83 19.59
C ALA A 16 -26.38 -24.59 20.26
N LEU A 17 -25.21 -24.78 20.90
CA LEU A 17 -24.29 -23.68 21.20
C LEU A 17 -23.79 -23.15 19.85
N GLY A 18 -24.59 -22.31 19.21
CA GLY A 18 -24.11 -21.52 18.07
C GLY A 18 -22.96 -20.67 18.57
N ALA A 19 -21.79 -20.79 17.93
CA ALA A 19 -20.67 -19.92 18.21
C ALA A 19 -21.17 -18.47 18.09
N SER A 20 -21.04 -17.69 19.17
CA SER A 20 -21.41 -16.27 19.16
C SER A 20 -20.61 -15.55 18.07
N ARG A 21 -21.18 -14.52 17.45
CA ARG A 21 -20.45 -13.66 16.51
C ARG A 21 -19.23 -13.02 17.19
N ILE A 22 -18.19 -12.69 16.45
CA ILE A 22 -17.05 -11.91 16.97
C ILE A 22 -17.58 -10.53 17.39
N ASP A 23 -17.24 -10.11 18.61
CA ASP A 23 -17.48 -8.73 19.06
C ASP A 23 -16.43 -7.82 18.42
N ARG A 24 -16.72 -7.39 17.19
CA ARG A 24 -15.78 -6.62 16.38
C ARG A 24 -15.51 -5.25 16.97
N HIS A 25 -16.51 -4.61 17.56
CA HIS A 25 -16.35 -3.31 18.21
C HIS A 25 -15.38 -3.43 19.39
N ALA A 26 -15.64 -4.34 20.33
CA ALA A 26 -14.74 -4.54 21.47
C ALA A 26 -13.32 -4.92 21.03
N MET A 27 -13.19 -5.75 19.99
CA MET A 27 -11.89 -6.16 19.47
C MET A 27 -11.14 -5.00 18.81
N VAL A 28 -11.80 -4.19 17.99
CA VAL A 28 -11.17 -3.03 17.33
C VAL A 28 -10.77 -1.99 18.37
N SER A 29 -11.69 -1.60 19.27
CA SER A 29 -11.45 -0.58 20.29
C SER A 29 -10.34 -0.97 21.28
N ARG A 30 -10.12 -2.27 21.52
CA ARG A 30 -9.01 -2.76 22.36
C ARG A 30 -7.63 -2.29 21.85
N TYR A 31 -7.49 -2.10 20.54
CA TYR A 31 -6.23 -1.76 19.90
C TYR A 31 -6.20 -0.31 19.40
N ASN A 32 -7.10 0.56 19.87
CA ASN A 32 -7.02 2.00 19.63
C ASN A 32 -5.64 2.53 20.07
N PRO A 33 -4.81 3.04 19.15
CA PRO A 33 -3.47 3.45 19.52
C PRO A 33 -3.49 4.79 20.26
N THR A 34 -2.57 4.96 21.21
CA THR A 34 -2.46 6.16 22.04
C THR A 34 -1.04 6.67 22.12
N ARG A 35 -0.85 7.99 22.22
CA ARG A 35 0.44 8.65 22.44
C ARG A 35 0.36 9.71 23.52
N ASN A 36 1.47 9.95 24.21
CA ASN A 36 1.65 11.04 25.17
C ASN A 36 2.83 11.97 24.81
N ALA A 37 3.54 11.66 23.74
CA ALA A 37 4.59 12.47 23.13
C ALA A 37 4.64 12.17 21.63
N SER A 38 5.12 13.11 20.83
CA SER A 38 5.19 12.92 19.38
C SER A 38 6.26 11.90 19.03
N SER A 39 5.95 11.02 18.07
CA SER A 39 6.97 10.21 17.41
C SER A 39 7.76 11.09 16.44
N SER A 40 9.08 10.97 16.44
CA SER A 40 9.93 11.69 15.48
C SER A 40 9.92 11.07 14.08
N THR A 41 9.37 9.85 13.91
CA THR A 41 9.47 9.07 12.67
C THR A 41 8.13 8.78 12.01
N THR A 42 7.03 8.69 12.76
CA THR A 42 5.72 8.27 12.23
C THR A 42 4.57 9.12 12.76
N PRO A 43 3.63 9.58 11.92
CA PRO A 43 2.44 10.27 12.39
C PRO A 43 1.38 9.29 12.91
N MET A 44 0.46 9.79 13.76
CA MET A 44 -0.87 9.20 13.87
C MET A 44 -1.75 9.80 12.76
N GLN A 45 -2.47 8.97 12.00
CA GLN A 45 -3.17 9.40 10.78
C GLN A 45 -4.69 9.18 10.84
N VAL A 46 -5.41 10.09 10.18
CA VAL A 46 -6.78 9.86 9.69
C VAL A 46 -6.79 9.98 8.17
N GLY A 47 -7.68 9.26 7.48
CA GLY A 47 -7.78 9.31 6.03
C GLY A 47 -8.81 8.36 5.44
N ASN A 48 -8.77 8.21 4.12
CA ASN A 48 -9.81 7.51 3.35
C ASN A 48 -9.30 6.67 2.15
N GLY A 49 -7.98 6.53 1.99
CA GLY A 49 -7.37 5.81 0.86
C GLY A 49 -6.97 6.71 -0.31
N HIS A 50 -7.65 7.83 -0.52
CA HIS A 50 -7.28 8.87 -1.49
C HIS A 50 -6.53 10.04 -0.83
N PHE A 51 -6.69 10.21 0.49
CA PHE A 51 -6.16 11.31 1.27
C PHE A 51 -5.79 10.82 2.67
N ALA A 52 -4.66 11.32 3.20
CA ALA A 52 -4.26 11.09 4.58
C ALA A 52 -3.72 12.38 5.21
N PHE A 53 -4.11 12.59 6.47
CA PHE A 53 -3.63 13.67 7.33
C PHE A 53 -2.87 13.05 8.50
N GLY A 54 -1.55 13.26 8.55
CA GLY A 54 -0.72 12.84 9.67
C GLY A 54 -0.52 13.95 10.70
N SER A 55 -0.60 13.60 11.99
CA SER A 55 -0.49 14.56 13.10
C SER A 55 0.60 14.21 14.11
N ASP A 56 1.05 15.24 14.81
CA ASP A 56 1.72 15.14 16.10
C ASP A 56 0.69 15.07 17.25
N VAL A 57 1.15 15.02 18.50
CA VAL A 57 0.27 14.83 19.68
C VAL A 57 -0.80 15.89 19.88
N THR A 58 -0.70 17.04 19.23
CA THR A 58 -1.76 18.07 19.27
C THR A 58 -3.01 17.67 18.50
N GLY A 59 -2.95 16.58 17.71
CA GLY A 59 -4.02 16.18 16.78
C GLY A 59 -3.96 16.93 15.45
N LEU A 60 -2.95 17.80 15.29
CA LEU A 60 -2.63 18.60 14.11
C LEU A 60 -1.12 18.51 13.81
N GLN A 61 -0.58 19.40 12.99
CA GLN A 61 0.84 19.45 12.57
C GLN A 61 1.52 20.69 13.15
N THR A 62 1.45 20.83 14.47
CA THR A 62 1.85 22.02 15.23
C THR A 62 3.36 22.06 15.47
N PHE A 63 3.96 20.95 15.85
CA PHE A 63 5.39 20.82 16.17
C PHE A 63 6.15 20.03 15.12
N LEU A 64 5.52 18.97 14.58
CA LEU A 64 6.15 18.12 13.59
C LEU A 64 5.54 18.30 12.19
N PRO A 65 6.40 18.40 11.16
CA PRO A 65 5.98 18.72 9.82
C PRO A 65 5.55 17.50 8.99
N PHE A 66 4.71 16.64 9.57
CA PHE A 66 4.16 15.50 8.84
C PHE A 66 3.41 15.96 7.58
N ALA A 67 3.38 15.10 6.57
CA ALA A 67 2.81 15.45 5.29
C ALA A 67 1.28 15.33 5.29
N ILE A 68 0.64 16.15 4.46
CA ILE A 68 -0.71 15.95 3.99
C ILE A 68 -0.61 15.44 2.56
N MET A 69 -0.97 14.18 2.34
CA MET A 69 -0.72 13.48 1.08
C MET A 69 -2.04 13.02 0.45
N SER A 70 -2.04 12.90 -0.87
CA SER A 70 -3.13 12.29 -1.63
C SER A 70 -2.62 11.43 -2.76
N ASP A 71 -3.48 10.56 -3.30
CA ASP A 71 -3.17 9.73 -4.46
C ASP A 71 -3.12 10.53 -5.78
N TRP A 72 -3.72 11.73 -5.81
CA TRP A 72 -3.86 12.59 -6.99
C TRP A 72 -2.92 13.80 -7.03
N ALA A 73 -2.26 14.17 -5.93
CA ALA A 73 -1.39 15.36 -5.88
C ALA A 73 0.00 15.07 -6.44
N TRP A 74 0.17 15.33 -7.73
CA TRP A 74 1.42 15.15 -8.47
C TRP A 74 1.86 16.44 -9.16
N LYS A 75 3.17 16.64 -9.30
CA LYS A 75 3.73 17.73 -10.08
C LYS A 75 4.86 17.29 -11.00
N ASN A 76 5.14 18.13 -12.00
CA ASN A 76 6.34 18.06 -12.83
C ASN A 76 7.29 19.20 -12.48
N ASP A 77 8.56 18.88 -12.29
CA ASP A 77 9.64 19.84 -12.15
C ASP A 77 10.12 20.38 -13.50
N SER A 78 10.76 21.55 -13.45
CA SER A 78 11.43 22.14 -14.60
C SER A 78 12.48 21.18 -15.19
N LEU A 79 12.72 21.29 -16.50
CA LEU A 79 13.79 20.53 -17.16
C LEU A 79 15.15 20.85 -16.54
N PRO A 80 16.09 19.89 -16.52
CA PRO A 80 17.45 20.15 -16.07
C PRO A 80 18.11 21.28 -16.89
N PRO A 81 19.02 22.09 -16.29
CA PRO A 81 19.70 23.15 -17.01
C PRO A 81 20.37 22.65 -18.30
N GLY A 82 20.10 23.34 -19.41
CA GLY A 82 20.65 22.99 -20.72
C GLY A 82 19.95 21.83 -21.45
N LYS A 83 18.85 21.28 -20.91
CA LYS A 83 18.04 20.26 -21.58
C LYS A 83 16.79 20.85 -22.23
N THR A 84 16.32 20.15 -23.25
CA THR A 84 15.15 20.49 -24.05
C THR A 84 14.13 19.34 -24.03
N TRP A 85 12.89 19.63 -24.40
CA TRP A 85 11.89 18.58 -24.62
C TRP A 85 12.30 17.56 -25.68
N ALA A 86 13.11 17.96 -26.68
CA ALA A 86 13.63 17.03 -27.66
C ALA A 86 14.58 16.00 -27.01
N ASP A 87 15.39 16.40 -26.03
CA ASP A 87 16.24 15.46 -25.28
C ASP A 87 15.41 14.45 -24.50
N ILE A 88 14.29 14.89 -23.90
CA ILE A 88 13.34 14.01 -23.21
C ILE A 88 12.68 13.03 -24.19
N TYR A 89 12.12 13.52 -25.29
CA TYR A 89 11.41 12.68 -26.27
C TYR A 89 12.32 11.74 -27.05
N ASN A 90 13.62 12.03 -27.13
CA ASN A 90 14.63 11.20 -27.80
C ASN A 90 15.42 10.31 -26.83
N TYR A 91 15.09 10.30 -25.54
CA TYR A 91 15.73 9.38 -24.60
C TYR A 91 15.37 7.93 -24.96
N ARG A 92 16.39 7.10 -25.19
CA ARG A 92 16.22 5.69 -25.57
C ARG A 92 17.02 4.72 -24.70
N GLY A 93 17.94 5.23 -23.87
CA GLY A 93 18.84 4.41 -23.06
C GLY A 93 19.85 3.63 -23.94
N VAL A 94 19.94 2.32 -23.72
CA VAL A 94 20.90 1.42 -24.36
C VAL A 94 20.21 0.27 -25.10
N GLU A 95 20.95 -0.39 -25.99
CA GLU A 95 20.50 -1.61 -26.67
C GLU A 95 21.32 -2.81 -26.19
N TRP A 96 20.65 -3.85 -25.68
CA TRP A 96 21.30 -5.10 -25.25
C TRP A 96 20.83 -6.28 -26.11
N ASP A 97 21.68 -7.31 -26.25
CA ASP A 97 21.31 -8.53 -26.96
C ASP A 97 20.27 -9.32 -26.17
N PHE A 98 19.22 -9.75 -26.87
CA PHE A 98 18.19 -10.66 -26.41
C PHE A 98 18.06 -11.76 -27.45
N HIS A 99 18.84 -12.83 -27.29
CA HIS A 99 18.81 -14.01 -28.17
C HIS A 99 19.03 -13.67 -29.65
N GLY A 100 20.06 -12.86 -29.95
CA GLY A 100 20.45 -12.53 -31.32
C GLY A 100 19.69 -11.36 -31.96
N ARG A 101 18.86 -10.64 -31.19
CA ARG A 101 18.31 -9.33 -31.58
C ARG A 101 18.63 -8.28 -30.52
N LEU A 102 18.82 -7.04 -30.94
CA LEU A 102 18.95 -5.92 -30.02
C LEU A 102 17.57 -5.50 -29.50
N VAL A 103 17.49 -5.30 -28.18
CA VAL A 103 16.32 -4.75 -27.48
C VAL A 103 16.73 -3.45 -26.78
N GLN A 104 15.90 -2.43 -26.94
CA GLN A 104 16.12 -1.13 -26.32
C GLN A 104 15.60 -1.10 -24.87
N TYR A 105 16.47 -0.70 -23.94
CA TYR A 105 16.16 -0.54 -22.53
C TYR A 105 16.49 0.88 -22.06
N GLU A 106 15.55 1.49 -21.35
CA GLU A 106 15.65 2.86 -20.85
C GLU A 106 16.53 2.96 -19.58
N PHE A 107 17.83 2.69 -19.71
CA PHE A 107 18.85 2.98 -18.70
C PHE A 107 20.20 3.30 -19.38
N ASP A 108 21.20 3.72 -18.60
CA ASP A 108 22.54 4.12 -19.09
C ASP A 108 22.55 5.14 -20.25
N GLY A 109 21.49 5.94 -20.35
CA GLY A 109 21.39 7.03 -21.30
C GLY A 109 22.01 8.32 -20.76
N GLU A 110 21.58 9.47 -21.29
CA GLU A 110 22.06 10.76 -20.79
C GLU A 110 21.65 10.95 -19.31
N PRO A 111 22.59 11.14 -18.36
CA PRO A 111 22.29 11.03 -16.93
C PRO A 111 21.28 12.04 -16.38
N LEU A 112 21.30 13.29 -16.86
CA LEU A 112 20.39 14.34 -16.37
C LEU A 112 18.97 14.11 -16.87
N VAL A 113 18.81 13.69 -18.12
CA VAL A 113 17.52 13.30 -18.70
C VAL A 113 16.98 12.07 -18.01
N GLN A 114 17.81 11.04 -17.81
CA GLN A 114 17.43 9.82 -17.11
C GLN A 114 16.95 10.12 -15.70
N GLN A 115 17.74 10.85 -14.91
CA GLN A 115 17.36 11.19 -13.53
C GLN A 115 16.07 12.02 -13.47
N TRP A 116 15.88 12.97 -14.39
CA TRP A 116 14.65 13.75 -14.47
C TRP A 116 13.44 12.88 -14.82
N LEU A 117 13.57 11.95 -15.77
CA LEU A 117 12.53 10.98 -16.13
C LEU A 117 12.24 9.98 -15.00
N ILE A 118 13.24 9.64 -14.18
CA ILE A 118 13.04 8.81 -13.00
C ILE A 118 12.19 9.54 -11.97
N SER A 119 12.48 10.82 -11.71
CA SER A 119 11.88 11.55 -10.61
C SER A 119 10.60 12.35 -10.97
N ASN A 120 10.24 12.47 -12.25
CA ASN A 120 9.08 13.24 -12.70
C ASN A 120 8.00 12.37 -13.35
N PRO A 121 6.70 12.61 -13.10
CA PRO A 121 6.16 13.40 -11.99
C PRO A 121 6.55 12.82 -10.61
N ASN A 122 6.51 13.67 -9.59
CA ASN A 122 6.66 13.30 -8.18
C ASN A 122 5.45 13.77 -7.36
N ARG A 123 5.24 13.12 -6.21
CA ARG A 123 4.12 13.40 -5.31
C ARG A 123 4.41 14.64 -4.44
N VAL A 124 3.34 15.26 -3.94
CA VAL A 124 3.38 16.58 -3.30
C VAL A 124 2.79 16.53 -1.89
N ASN A 125 3.51 17.07 -0.90
CA ASN A 125 2.92 17.49 0.36
C ASN A 125 2.06 18.74 0.14
N LEU A 126 0.77 18.63 0.44
CA LEU A 126 -0.25 19.65 0.20
C LEU A 126 -0.21 20.82 1.20
N GLY A 127 0.51 20.70 2.30
CA GLY A 127 0.66 21.77 3.28
C GLY A 127 0.78 21.27 4.71
N ARG A 128 0.54 22.18 5.65
CA ARG A 128 0.35 21.88 7.07
C ARG A 128 -0.87 22.58 7.63
N VAL A 129 -1.50 21.95 8.62
CA VAL A 129 -2.51 22.57 9.48
C VAL A 129 -2.07 22.38 10.93
N GLY A 130 -1.81 23.47 11.66
CA GLY A 130 -1.31 23.40 13.04
C GLY A 130 -1.95 24.44 13.96
N LEU A 131 -1.78 24.30 15.26
CA LEU A 131 -2.28 25.26 16.23
C LEU A 131 -1.43 26.54 16.23
N LEU A 132 -2.10 27.68 16.34
CA LEU A 132 -1.48 28.99 16.51
C LEU A 132 -1.72 29.47 17.94
N PHE A 133 -0.66 29.58 18.74
CA PHE A 133 -0.72 30.15 20.09
C PHE A 133 -0.38 31.64 20.03
N LEU A 134 -1.14 32.47 20.76
CA LEU A 134 -1.02 33.92 20.71
C LEU A 134 -0.86 34.52 22.11
N ASP A 135 -0.10 35.61 22.21
CA ASP A 135 0.00 36.44 23.41
C ASP A 135 -1.22 37.37 23.56
N ASP A 136 -1.24 38.17 24.64
CA ASP A 136 -2.31 39.15 24.90
C ASP A 136 -2.40 40.26 23.84
N ASP A 137 -1.32 40.50 23.08
CA ASP A 137 -1.25 41.49 22.00
C ASP A 137 -1.59 40.87 20.62
N GLY A 138 -1.97 39.58 20.58
CA GLY A 138 -2.29 38.85 19.36
C GLY A 138 -1.07 38.47 18.51
N ARG A 139 0.14 38.43 19.09
CA ARG A 139 1.36 37.97 18.41
C ARG A 139 1.57 36.48 18.62
N ALA A 140 2.08 35.80 17.60
CA ALA A 140 2.40 34.38 17.67
C ALA A 140 3.45 34.10 18.75
N LEU A 141 3.14 33.15 19.63
CA LEU A 141 4.07 32.59 20.61
C LEU A 141 4.89 31.47 19.98
N ASN A 142 6.17 31.41 20.33
CA ASN A 142 7.03 30.28 19.97
C ASN A 142 6.85 29.15 20.99
N VAL A 143 5.81 28.33 20.79
CA VAL A 143 5.47 27.19 21.64
C VAL A 143 6.12 25.92 21.09
N THR A 144 6.67 25.12 21.99
CA THR A 144 7.25 23.80 21.72
C THR A 144 6.44 22.72 22.42
N GLU A 145 6.65 21.45 22.04
CA GLU A 145 5.95 20.33 22.70
C GLU A 145 6.24 20.27 24.21
N SER A 146 7.44 20.68 24.65
CA SER A 146 7.79 20.71 26.08
C SER A 146 7.04 21.75 26.90
N ASP A 147 6.34 22.68 26.26
CA ASP A 147 5.47 23.65 26.94
C ASP A 147 4.06 23.07 27.22
N LEU A 148 3.79 21.84 26.77
CA LEU A 148 2.54 21.13 27.00
C LEU A 148 2.63 20.23 28.23
N GLU A 149 1.54 20.17 29.00
CA GLU A 149 1.37 19.28 30.14
C GLU A 149 0.21 18.30 29.89
N ASN A 150 0.23 17.14 30.56
CA ASN A 150 -0.85 16.14 30.52
C ASN A 150 -1.30 15.74 29.10
N VAL A 151 -0.33 15.58 28.20
CA VAL A 151 -0.56 15.24 26.80
C VAL A 151 -1.15 13.83 26.68
N LYS A 152 -2.29 13.72 25.98
CA LYS A 152 -2.91 12.46 25.57
C LYS A 152 -3.45 12.60 24.14
N GLN A 153 -3.08 11.67 23.28
CA GLN A 153 -3.63 11.48 21.95
C GLN A 153 -4.16 10.05 21.83
N GLU A 154 -5.31 9.88 21.20
CA GLU A 154 -5.95 8.59 20.96
C GLU A 154 -6.61 8.60 19.58
N LEU A 155 -6.49 7.51 18.84
CA LEU A 155 -7.23 7.28 17.60
C LEU A 155 -8.26 6.18 17.82
N ASP A 156 -9.54 6.55 17.74
CA ASP A 156 -10.62 5.58 17.69
C ASP A 156 -10.71 4.97 16.29
N LEU A 157 -10.22 3.73 16.18
CA LEU A 157 -10.20 3.00 14.93
C LEU A 157 -11.61 2.66 14.44
N TRP A 158 -12.59 2.53 15.36
CA TRP A 158 -13.95 2.15 15.02
C TRP A 158 -14.69 3.28 14.30
N THR A 159 -14.39 4.53 14.64
CA THR A 159 -15.04 5.71 14.05
C THR A 159 -14.13 6.50 13.10
N GLY A 160 -12.82 6.22 13.11
CA GLY A 160 -11.80 7.01 12.42
C GLY A 160 -11.59 8.40 13.02
N THR A 161 -11.83 8.55 14.32
CA THR A 161 -11.75 9.84 15.02
C THR A 161 -10.48 9.91 15.84
N MET A 162 -9.68 10.96 15.64
CA MET A 162 -8.52 11.23 16.48
C MET A 162 -8.86 12.31 17.50
N SER A 163 -8.54 12.07 18.76
CA SER A 163 -8.75 12.99 19.86
C SER A 163 -7.44 13.26 20.60
N SER A 164 -7.09 14.53 20.72
CA SER A 164 -5.93 15.01 21.46
C SER A 164 -6.35 15.95 22.58
N GLN A 165 -5.70 15.84 23.73
CA GLN A 165 -5.92 16.70 24.89
C GLN A 165 -4.57 17.02 25.54
N PHE A 166 -4.39 18.27 25.95
CA PHE A 166 -3.21 18.73 26.67
C PHE A 166 -3.52 20.03 27.41
N VAL A 167 -2.65 20.41 28.34
CA VAL A 167 -2.73 21.66 29.08
C VAL A 167 -1.64 22.60 28.59
N PHE A 168 -2.02 23.83 28.27
CA PHE A 168 -1.10 24.92 27.90
C PHE A 168 -1.44 26.15 28.74
N GLY A 169 -0.45 26.70 29.46
CA GLY A 169 -0.66 27.86 30.34
C GLY A 169 -1.75 27.64 31.40
N GLY A 170 -1.89 26.41 31.91
CA GLY A 170 -2.92 26.02 32.88
C GLY A 170 -4.34 25.88 32.31
N GLN A 171 -4.52 25.97 30.99
CA GLN A 171 -5.82 25.81 30.32
C GLN A 171 -5.84 24.50 29.50
N LEU A 172 -6.94 23.76 29.59
CA LEU A 172 -7.14 22.56 28.77
C LEU A 172 -7.41 22.94 27.31
N VAL A 173 -6.73 22.28 26.39
CA VAL A 173 -6.99 22.30 24.96
C VAL A 173 -7.37 20.90 24.54
N ALA A 174 -8.56 20.74 23.97
CA ALA A 174 -9.01 19.49 23.35
C ALA A 174 -9.16 19.70 21.84
N VAL A 175 -8.64 18.78 21.04
CA VAL A 175 -8.70 18.80 19.58
C VAL A 175 -9.28 17.48 19.10
N THR A 176 -10.28 17.55 18.24
CA THR A 176 -10.82 16.39 17.51
C THR A 176 -10.58 16.56 16.03
N THR A 177 -9.96 15.56 15.41
CA THR A 177 -9.58 15.56 14.00
C THR A 177 -10.21 14.34 13.32
N VAL A 178 -10.91 14.58 12.21
CA VAL A 178 -11.61 13.57 11.41
C VAL A 178 -11.34 13.80 9.93
N SER A 179 -11.41 12.75 9.10
CA SER A 179 -11.26 12.89 7.64
C SER A 179 -12.56 12.53 6.92
N ALA A 180 -12.93 13.37 5.95
CA ALA A 180 -14.05 13.09 5.06
C ALA A 180 -13.77 11.80 4.28
N GLN A 181 -14.80 11.03 3.98
CA GLN A 181 -14.65 9.75 3.29
C GLN A 181 -14.91 9.86 1.78
N ALA A 182 -15.58 10.94 1.34
CA ALA A 182 -15.87 11.24 -0.06
C ALA A 182 -15.00 12.37 -0.67
N SER A 183 -14.10 12.99 0.10
CA SER A 183 -13.23 14.07 -0.37
C SER A 183 -11.89 14.13 0.36
N SER A 184 -10.92 14.86 -0.21
CA SER A 184 -9.65 15.18 0.44
C SER A 184 -9.81 16.34 1.44
N THR A 185 -10.56 16.08 2.51
CA THR A 185 -10.91 17.09 3.52
C THR A 185 -10.62 16.58 4.93
N VAL A 186 -10.02 17.42 5.76
CA VAL A 186 -9.87 17.21 7.20
C VAL A 186 -10.81 18.15 7.95
N GLY A 187 -11.61 17.60 8.87
CA GLY A 187 -12.45 18.32 9.81
C GLY A 187 -11.74 18.43 11.15
N ILE A 188 -11.78 19.61 11.76
CA ILE A 188 -11.07 19.94 12.99
C ILE A 188 -12.06 20.64 13.93
N ASN A 189 -12.16 20.19 15.18
CA ASN A 189 -12.84 20.92 16.25
C ASN A 189 -11.88 21.13 17.41
N ILE A 190 -11.78 22.37 17.89
CA ILE A 190 -10.95 22.76 19.01
C ILE A 190 -11.86 23.26 20.12
N GLU A 191 -11.69 22.75 21.34
CA GLU A 191 -12.40 23.18 22.53
C GLU A 191 -11.39 23.68 23.58
N SER A 192 -11.44 24.96 23.92
CA SER A 192 -10.53 25.60 24.86
C SER A 192 -10.96 27.02 25.24
N SER A 193 -10.78 27.43 26.51
CA SER A 193 -10.97 28.81 26.96
C SER A 193 -10.04 29.83 26.29
N PRO A 194 -8.77 29.51 25.96
CA PRO A 194 -7.91 30.31 25.09
C PRO A 194 -8.53 30.80 23.78
N LEU A 195 -9.48 30.07 23.18
CA LEU A 195 -10.17 30.53 21.97
C LEU A 195 -10.99 31.79 22.24
N GLN A 196 -11.76 31.80 23.33
CA GLN A 196 -12.58 32.94 23.73
C GLN A 196 -11.72 34.17 24.06
N ALA A 197 -10.53 33.95 24.61
CA ALA A 197 -9.57 34.98 24.92
C ALA A 197 -8.76 35.48 23.70
N GLY A 198 -8.98 34.92 22.51
CA GLY A 198 -8.20 35.26 21.31
C GLY A 198 -6.74 34.79 21.36
N LYS A 199 -6.43 33.82 22.24
CA LYS A 199 -5.07 33.30 22.49
C LYS A 199 -4.75 32.02 21.73
N LEU A 200 -5.72 31.47 21.01
CA LEU A 200 -5.59 30.24 20.24
C LEU A 200 -6.27 30.39 18.87
N GLY A 201 -5.63 29.86 17.84
CA GLY A 201 -6.14 29.81 16.48
C GLY A 201 -5.51 28.64 15.71
N VAL A 202 -5.54 28.73 14.39
CA VAL A 202 -4.97 27.72 13.49
C VAL A 202 -4.05 28.41 12.49
N TYR A 203 -2.98 27.76 12.05
CA TYR A 203 -2.20 28.21 10.90
C TYR A 203 -2.24 27.19 9.77
N LEU A 204 -2.09 27.70 8.55
CA LEU A 204 -1.79 26.93 7.35
C LEU A 204 -0.40 27.30 6.85
N ASP A 205 0.40 26.34 6.43
CA ASP A 205 1.72 26.59 5.85
C ASP A 205 1.96 25.67 4.64
N PHE A 206 2.72 26.13 3.64
CA PHE A 206 2.84 25.44 2.35
C PHE A 206 4.31 25.20 1.97
N PRO A 207 4.74 23.94 1.69
CA PRO A 207 6.13 23.63 1.36
C PRO A 207 6.46 23.80 -0.11
N TRP A 208 7.75 24.02 -0.39
CA TRP A 208 8.34 23.66 -1.67
C TRP A 208 8.58 22.16 -1.68
N ASN A 209 8.06 21.45 -2.68
CA ASN A 209 8.32 20.02 -2.82
C ASN A 209 9.45 19.85 -3.83
N ASP A 210 10.65 19.52 -3.36
CA ASP A 210 11.76 19.20 -4.26
C ASP A 210 11.61 17.74 -4.70
N GLY A 211 11.31 17.54 -5.99
CA GLY A 211 11.08 16.22 -6.54
C GLY A 211 12.35 15.42 -6.82
N SER A 212 13.54 15.97 -6.56
CA SER A 212 14.81 15.33 -6.87
C SER A 212 15.24 14.27 -5.85
N SER A 213 14.66 14.26 -4.66
CA SER A 213 15.03 13.32 -3.58
C SER A 213 14.35 11.97 -3.77
N LYS A 214 15.15 10.89 -3.82
CA LYS A 214 14.64 9.51 -3.90
C LYS A 214 13.73 9.17 -2.72
N PHE A 215 14.13 9.58 -1.51
CA PHE A 215 13.34 9.42 -0.28
C PHE A 215 13.24 10.75 0.45
N SER A 216 12.06 11.06 0.97
CA SER A 216 11.79 12.19 1.86
C SER A 216 10.99 11.68 3.06
N ALA A 217 11.69 11.19 4.08
CA ALA A 217 11.12 10.67 5.31
C ALA A 217 11.91 11.18 6.52
N PRO A 218 11.27 11.46 7.66
CA PRO A 218 9.83 11.34 7.94
C PRO A 218 8.99 12.50 7.38
N PHE A 219 9.62 13.51 6.79
CA PHE A 219 8.97 14.74 6.36
C PHE A 219 9.13 14.98 4.86
N VAL A 220 8.09 15.54 4.25
CA VAL A 220 8.04 15.85 2.82
C VAL A 220 7.94 17.36 2.63
N GLY A 221 8.82 17.90 1.80
CA GLY A 221 8.83 19.31 1.43
C GLY A 221 9.61 20.24 2.37
N VAL A 222 9.96 21.41 1.85
CA VAL A 222 10.86 22.39 2.45
C VAL A 222 10.12 23.73 2.58
N PHE A 223 9.93 24.20 3.81
CA PHE A 223 9.04 25.34 4.10
C PHE A 223 9.76 26.70 4.05
N ASN A 224 11.09 26.72 4.02
CA ASN A 224 11.88 27.95 3.94
C ASN A 224 12.30 28.33 2.50
N MET A 225 11.91 27.55 1.48
CA MET A 225 12.22 27.79 0.07
C MET A 225 11.15 28.66 -0.62
N THR A 226 10.81 29.79 0.01
CA THR A 226 9.65 30.60 -0.38
C THR A 226 9.77 31.25 -1.76
N SER A 227 10.99 31.43 -2.29
CA SER A 227 11.19 31.97 -3.64
C SER A 227 10.84 30.98 -4.76
N ASN A 228 10.69 29.68 -4.47
CA ASN A 228 10.57 28.63 -5.49
C ASN A 228 9.12 28.34 -5.88
N HIS A 229 8.16 28.88 -5.13
CA HIS A 229 6.73 28.65 -5.33
C HIS A 229 5.92 29.88 -4.98
N THR A 230 4.63 29.83 -5.27
CA THR A 230 3.73 30.93 -4.93
C THR A 230 2.49 30.41 -4.22
N THR A 231 1.99 31.20 -3.28
CA THR A 231 0.63 31.03 -2.76
C THR A 231 -0.17 32.31 -3.03
N THR A 232 -1.49 32.22 -3.17
CA THR A 232 -2.38 33.39 -3.32
C THR A 232 -3.66 33.15 -2.54
N LEU A 233 -3.98 34.06 -1.61
CA LEU A 233 -5.18 34.02 -0.79
C LEU A 233 -6.34 34.76 -1.47
N ARG A 234 -7.51 34.15 -1.47
CA ARG A 234 -8.78 34.74 -1.88
C ARG A 234 -9.79 34.62 -0.73
N VAL A 235 -10.48 35.72 -0.45
CA VAL A 235 -11.56 35.84 0.56
C VAL A 235 -12.75 36.59 -0.06
N GLY A 236 -13.95 36.43 0.51
CA GLY A 236 -15.16 37.21 0.16
C GLY A 236 -16.17 36.47 -0.73
N ASP A 237 -17.20 37.21 -1.19
CA ASP A 237 -18.49 36.68 -1.70
C ASP A 237 -18.45 35.89 -3.03
N LYS A 238 -17.28 35.74 -3.65
CA LYS A 238 -17.09 35.01 -4.92
C LYS A 238 -16.49 33.61 -4.73
N LEU A 239 -16.57 33.08 -3.51
CA LEU A 239 -16.08 31.74 -3.19
C LEU A 239 -17.21 30.69 -3.30
N PRO A 240 -16.87 29.41 -3.51
CA PRO A 240 -17.85 28.33 -3.50
C PRO A 240 -18.62 28.26 -2.17
N ASN A 241 -19.79 27.61 -2.19
CA ASN A 241 -20.62 27.47 -0.99
C ASN A 241 -19.85 26.81 0.17
N GLY A 242 -20.04 27.32 1.39
CA GLY A 242 -19.34 26.84 2.59
C GLY A 242 -17.86 27.23 2.69
N VAL A 243 -17.29 27.90 1.68
CA VAL A 243 -15.89 28.33 1.67
C VAL A 243 -15.79 29.79 2.12
N GLN A 244 -15.00 30.05 3.15
CA GLN A 244 -14.70 31.40 3.65
C GLN A 244 -13.34 31.91 3.13
N ALA A 245 -12.40 31.01 2.84
CA ALA A 245 -11.08 31.34 2.29
C ALA A 245 -10.58 30.26 1.33
N GLN A 246 -9.83 30.68 0.32
CA GLN A 246 -9.18 29.77 -0.63
C GLN A 246 -7.73 30.21 -0.89
N ILE A 247 -6.81 29.26 -0.84
CA ILE A 247 -5.39 29.47 -1.14
C ILE A 247 -5.02 28.62 -2.34
N SER A 248 -4.56 29.26 -3.41
CA SER A 248 -3.91 28.58 -4.54
C SER A 248 -2.42 28.45 -4.24
N HIS A 249 -1.87 27.25 -4.35
CA HIS A 249 -0.44 26.95 -4.16
C HIS A 249 0.13 26.41 -5.47
N THR A 250 1.04 27.16 -6.08
CA THR A 250 1.62 26.84 -7.40
C THR A 250 3.08 26.45 -7.25
N LEU A 251 3.39 25.21 -7.65
CA LEU A 251 4.72 24.59 -7.72
C LEU A 251 5.05 24.38 -9.20
N VAL A 252 5.98 25.17 -9.74
CA VAL A 252 6.31 25.17 -11.18
C VAL A 252 5.05 25.43 -12.03
N ASN A 253 4.51 24.43 -12.73
CA ASN A 253 3.31 24.52 -13.56
C ASN A 253 2.08 23.88 -12.92
N SER A 254 2.22 23.28 -11.74
CA SER A 254 1.18 22.54 -11.04
C SER A 254 0.59 23.42 -9.95
N THR A 255 -0.73 23.54 -9.91
CA THR A 255 -1.43 24.34 -8.90
C THR A 255 -2.38 23.46 -8.11
N PHE A 256 -2.34 23.60 -6.79
CA PHE A 256 -3.23 22.95 -5.84
C PHE A 256 -4.06 24.00 -5.12
N VAL A 257 -5.27 23.65 -4.71
CA VAL A 257 -6.19 24.58 -4.06
C VAL A 257 -6.55 24.06 -2.68
N THR A 258 -6.35 24.90 -1.67
CA THR A 258 -6.82 24.67 -0.30
C THR A 258 -8.03 25.57 -0.04
N SER A 259 -9.17 24.97 0.27
CA SER A 259 -10.41 25.68 0.60
C SER A 259 -10.75 25.46 2.07
N VAL A 260 -11.05 26.54 2.79
CA VAL A 260 -11.31 26.53 4.23
C VAL A 260 -12.73 27.01 4.50
N GLY A 261 -13.47 26.23 5.26
CA GLY A 261 -14.83 26.50 5.73
C GLY A 261 -14.99 26.17 7.21
N GLY A 262 -16.20 26.37 7.75
CA GLY A 262 -16.53 26.11 9.16
C GLY A 262 -17.11 27.32 9.88
N ASP A 263 -16.79 27.47 11.16
CA ASP A 263 -17.15 28.64 11.98
C ASP A 263 -16.57 29.92 11.39
N HIS A 264 -17.16 31.07 11.71
CA HIS A 264 -16.66 32.35 11.18
C HIS A 264 -15.23 32.65 11.66
N PHE A 265 -14.35 33.00 10.73
CA PHE A 265 -12.95 33.32 11.01
C PHE A 265 -12.44 34.47 10.15
N THR A 266 -11.31 35.05 10.58
CA THR A 266 -10.46 35.90 9.74
C THR A 266 -9.19 35.14 9.37
N ILE A 267 -8.65 35.41 8.19
CA ILE A 267 -7.41 34.82 7.72
C ILE A 267 -6.51 35.90 7.13
N SER A 268 -5.22 35.84 7.44
CA SER A 268 -4.21 36.75 6.89
C SER A 268 -2.92 35.99 6.59
N ARG A 269 -2.13 36.53 5.66
CA ARG A 269 -0.77 36.04 5.42
C ARG A 269 0.17 36.69 6.44
N ASP A 270 1.03 35.90 7.07
CA ASP A 270 1.90 36.37 8.15
C ASP A 270 2.89 37.45 7.68
N THR A 271 3.50 37.27 6.50
CA THR A 271 4.35 38.27 5.84
C THR A 271 4.25 38.14 4.32
N PRO A 272 4.54 39.17 3.50
CA PRO A 272 4.44 39.08 2.04
C PRO A 272 5.25 37.92 1.41
N ALA A 273 6.40 37.57 2.00
CA ALA A 273 7.32 36.54 1.52
C ALA A 273 7.08 35.15 2.13
N ALA A 274 6.24 35.04 3.16
CA ALA A 274 5.89 33.75 3.76
C ALA A 274 4.76 33.08 2.97
N HIS A 275 4.75 31.76 3.00
CA HIS A 275 3.59 30.96 2.57
C HIS A 275 2.78 30.46 3.76
N ARG A 276 2.88 31.14 4.90
CA ARG A 276 2.12 30.86 6.12
C ARG A 276 0.96 31.83 6.29
N TYR A 277 -0.18 31.29 6.73
CA TYR A 277 -1.43 32.00 6.95
C TYR A 277 -1.97 31.72 8.34
N SER A 278 -2.36 32.76 9.06
CA SER A 278 -2.95 32.68 10.39
C SER A 278 -4.47 32.81 10.29
N ILE A 279 -5.19 31.88 10.93
CA ILE A 279 -6.64 31.82 11.02
C ILE A 279 -7.05 32.10 12.47
N HIS A 280 -7.87 33.14 12.66
CA HIS A 280 -8.36 33.55 13.96
C HIS A 280 -9.89 33.38 14.02
N PRO A 281 -10.44 32.74 15.06
CA PRO A 281 -11.88 32.73 15.30
C PRO A 281 -12.42 34.17 15.33
N ALA A 282 -13.49 34.45 14.59
CA ALA A 282 -14.07 35.79 14.57
C ALA A 282 -14.97 36.08 15.78
N ASN A 283 -15.47 35.01 16.42
CA ASN A 283 -16.40 35.09 17.55
C ASN A 283 -15.72 34.58 18.83
N ALA A 284 -15.97 35.26 19.95
CA ALA A 284 -15.51 34.82 21.26
C ALA A 284 -16.31 33.58 21.71
N SER A 285 -15.74 32.39 21.51
CA SER A 285 -16.32 31.08 21.79
C SER A 285 -15.26 30.15 22.39
N ASN A 286 -15.68 29.19 23.22
CA ASN A 286 -14.79 28.13 23.72
C ASN A 286 -14.65 26.95 22.75
N SER A 287 -15.33 27.00 21.60
CA SER A 287 -15.28 25.98 20.55
C SER A 287 -15.02 26.65 19.21
N PHE A 288 -14.20 26.01 18.37
CA PHE A 288 -13.90 26.47 17.02
C PHE A 288 -13.75 25.28 16.07
N SER A 289 -14.66 25.19 15.10
CA SER A 289 -14.72 24.12 14.10
C SER A 289 -14.33 24.61 12.71
N LEU A 290 -13.47 23.87 12.04
CA LEU A 290 -12.98 24.13 10.68
C LEU A 290 -13.05 22.88 9.80
N SER A 291 -13.04 23.11 8.49
CA SER A 291 -12.86 22.08 7.48
C SER A 291 -11.88 22.59 6.44
N VAL A 292 -10.79 21.85 6.23
CA VAL A 292 -9.71 22.19 5.29
C VAL A 292 -9.71 21.16 4.18
N SER A 293 -10.06 21.59 2.97
CA SER A 293 -10.20 20.74 1.80
C SER A 293 -9.14 21.04 0.76
N TYR A 294 -8.62 19.99 0.13
CA TYR A 294 -7.63 20.07 -0.93
C TYR A 294 -8.23 19.59 -2.25
N SER A 295 -7.88 20.24 -3.35
CA SER A 295 -8.34 19.84 -4.68
C SER A 295 -7.42 20.35 -5.80
N LEU A 296 -7.63 19.85 -7.01
CA LEU A 296 -7.15 20.50 -8.22
C LEU A 296 -7.99 21.76 -8.54
N PRO A 297 -7.47 22.75 -9.29
CA PRO A 297 -8.18 23.99 -9.62
C PRO A 297 -9.51 23.76 -10.36
N ASN A 298 -9.58 22.73 -11.20
CA ASN A 298 -10.78 22.40 -11.98
C ASN A 298 -11.86 21.67 -11.15
N ASP A 299 -11.51 21.18 -9.95
CA ASP A 299 -12.43 20.51 -9.02
C ASP A 299 -13.00 21.46 -7.95
N THR A 300 -12.66 22.74 -8.01
CA THR A 300 -13.02 23.77 -7.01
C THR A 300 -14.51 24.15 -6.99
N SER A 301 -15.34 23.58 -7.87
CA SER A 301 -16.79 23.78 -7.86
C SER A 301 -17.50 23.08 -6.69
N LYS A 302 -16.77 22.29 -5.88
CA LYS A 302 -17.31 21.56 -4.74
C LYS A 302 -17.34 22.43 -3.48
N ALA A 303 -18.48 22.44 -2.80
CA ALA A 303 -18.64 23.07 -1.49
C ALA A 303 -17.71 22.40 -0.46
N VAL A 304 -17.23 23.16 0.53
CA VAL A 304 -16.57 22.57 1.70
C VAL A 304 -17.65 22.07 2.66
N VAL A 305 -17.59 20.77 2.96
CA VAL A 305 -18.52 20.10 3.87
C VAL A 305 -18.22 20.52 5.32
N SER A 306 -19.24 20.62 6.17
CA SER A 306 -19.08 21.02 7.57
C SER A 306 -18.37 19.94 8.40
N TYR A 307 -17.65 20.35 9.46
CA TYR A 307 -17.03 19.44 10.44
C TYR A 307 -18.00 18.35 10.93
N LYS A 308 -19.24 18.74 11.27
CA LYS A 308 -20.26 17.80 11.77
C LYS A 308 -20.57 16.71 10.74
N SER A 309 -20.82 17.10 9.50
CA SER A 309 -21.13 16.14 8.42
C SER A 309 -19.94 15.22 8.10
N ILE A 310 -18.71 15.75 8.18
CA ILE A 310 -17.49 14.94 8.04
C ILE A 310 -17.40 13.90 9.17
N GLY A 311 -17.71 14.29 10.41
CA GLY A 311 -17.73 13.37 11.55
C GLY A 311 -18.78 12.26 11.41
N GLU A 312 -20.00 12.61 10.99
CA GLU A 312 -21.09 11.65 10.71
C GLU A 312 -20.70 10.66 9.61
N GLU A 313 -20.10 11.16 8.52
CA GLU A 313 -19.61 10.33 7.41
C GLU A 313 -18.48 9.39 7.84
N SER A 314 -17.51 9.89 8.64
CA SER A 314 -16.39 9.10 9.15
C SER A 314 -16.89 7.93 9.99
N VAL A 315 -17.75 8.20 10.97
CA VAL A 315 -18.36 7.17 11.83
C VAL A 315 -19.05 6.13 10.95
N GLN A 316 -20.01 6.55 10.12
CA GLN A 316 -20.79 5.63 9.29
C GLN A 316 -19.89 4.71 8.45
N THR A 317 -18.87 5.28 7.80
CA THR A 317 -18.03 4.51 6.87
C THR A 317 -17.09 3.55 7.59
N TRP A 318 -16.51 3.95 8.73
CA TRP A 318 -15.62 3.08 9.50
C TRP A 318 -16.40 1.97 10.21
N GLU A 319 -17.56 2.27 10.80
CA GLU A 319 -18.44 1.26 11.39
C GLU A 319 -18.85 0.21 10.35
N GLN A 320 -19.22 0.67 9.15
CA GLN A 320 -19.55 -0.20 8.02
C GLN A 320 -18.35 -1.07 7.63
N PHE A 321 -17.17 -0.46 7.45
CA PHE A 321 -15.94 -1.18 7.11
C PHE A 321 -15.68 -2.33 8.08
N TRP A 322 -15.69 -2.08 9.39
CA TRP A 322 -15.43 -3.12 10.39
C TRP A 322 -16.54 -4.17 10.49
N SER A 323 -17.80 -3.76 10.30
CA SER A 323 -18.96 -4.62 10.47
C SER A 323 -19.24 -5.55 9.27
N GLU A 324 -18.87 -5.12 8.07
CA GLU A 324 -19.25 -5.80 6.82
C GLU A 324 -18.11 -6.55 6.14
N SER A 325 -16.86 -6.14 6.35
CA SER A 325 -15.69 -6.83 5.78
C SER A 325 -15.36 -8.13 6.53
N GLY A 326 -14.42 -8.90 5.98
CA GLY A 326 -13.86 -10.07 6.67
C GLY A 326 -13.24 -9.70 8.02
N PHE A 327 -13.24 -10.63 8.97
CA PHE A 327 -12.69 -10.40 10.31
C PHE A 327 -12.05 -11.67 10.86
N VAL A 328 -10.85 -11.51 11.45
CA VAL A 328 -10.12 -12.60 12.11
C VAL A 328 -9.87 -12.22 13.57
N ASP A 329 -10.24 -13.13 14.47
CA ASP A 329 -9.99 -13.08 15.90
C ASP A 329 -9.09 -14.26 16.27
N VAL A 330 -7.82 -13.96 16.59
CA VAL A 330 -6.82 -14.91 17.08
C VAL A 330 -6.58 -14.76 18.58
N TYR A 331 -7.24 -13.80 19.24
CA TYR A 331 -6.99 -13.46 20.64
C TYR A 331 -7.97 -14.14 21.59
N THR A 332 -9.28 -14.07 21.30
CA THR A 332 -10.31 -14.51 22.24
C THR A 332 -10.23 -16.01 22.49
N GLY A 333 -9.87 -16.41 23.72
CA GLY A 333 -9.77 -17.81 24.12
C GLY A 333 -8.47 -18.49 23.72
N SER A 334 -7.54 -17.78 23.07
CA SER A 334 -6.16 -18.25 22.88
C SER A 334 -5.42 -18.21 24.22
N SER A 335 -4.55 -19.20 24.43
CA SER A 335 -3.65 -19.28 25.60
C SER A 335 -2.18 -19.04 25.23
N ASP A 336 -1.87 -18.99 23.93
CA ASP A 336 -0.55 -18.57 23.46
C ASP A 336 -0.32 -17.08 23.77
N PRO A 337 0.76 -16.72 24.48
CA PRO A 337 1.01 -15.33 24.87
C PRO A 337 1.26 -14.40 23.68
N ARG A 338 1.56 -14.93 22.49
CA ARG A 338 1.81 -14.16 21.27
C ARG A 338 0.52 -13.65 20.61
N ALA A 339 -0.64 -14.15 21.02
CA ALA A 339 -1.92 -13.86 20.38
C ALA A 339 -2.30 -12.37 20.43
N ASP A 340 -2.02 -11.67 21.53
CA ASP A 340 -2.36 -10.25 21.68
C ASP A 340 -1.58 -9.36 20.71
N GLU A 341 -0.28 -9.61 20.55
CA GLU A 341 0.56 -8.86 19.59
C GLU A 341 0.16 -9.17 18.15
N LEU A 342 -0.15 -10.43 17.82
CA LEU A 342 -0.60 -10.78 16.47
C LEU A 342 -1.94 -10.09 16.15
N GLN A 343 -2.90 -10.11 17.09
CA GLN A 343 -4.18 -9.43 16.92
C GLN A 343 -4.00 -7.91 16.79
N ARG A 344 -3.09 -7.30 17.56
CA ARG A 344 -2.73 -5.88 17.42
C ARG A 344 -2.25 -5.56 16.01
N ARG A 345 -1.29 -6.33 15.49
CA ARG A 345 -0.75 -6.15 14.12
C ARG A 345 -1.84 -6.29 13.06
N ILE A 346 -2.75 -7.24 13.22
CA ILE A 346 -3.90 -7.43 12.32
C ILE A 346 -4.78 -6.18 12.31
N ILE A 347 -5.28 -5.74 13.47
CA ILE A 347 -6.23 -4.62 13.54
C ILE A 347 -5.62 -3.32 13.03
N LEU A 348 -4.39 -3.00 13.47
CA LEU A 348 -3.72 -1.77 13.05
C LEU A 348 -3.35 -1.79 11.55
N SER A 349 -2.89 -2.93 11.02
CA SER A 349 -2.61 -3.04 9.58
C SER A 349 -3.88 -2.85 8.75
N ARG A 350 -5.04 -3.36 9.20
CA ARG A 350 -6.30 -3.15 8.47
C ARG A 350 -6.71 -1.69 8.40
N TYR A 351 -6.59 -0.97 9.52
CA TYR A 351 -6.87 0.47 9.54
C TYR A 351 -5.91 1.23 8.61
N LEU A 352 -4.61 1.00 8.77
CA LEU A 352 -3.57 1.72 8.03
C LEU A 352 -3.60 1.44 6.54
N MET A 353 -3.85 0.19 6.11
CA MET A 353 -4.00 -0.15 4.70
C MET A 353 -5.21 0.57 4.08
N ARG A 354 -6.32 0.73 4.81
CA ARG A 354 -7.48 1.50 4.29
C ARG A 354 -7.15 2.98 4.14
N VAL A 355 -6.36 3.55 5.07
CA VAL A 355 -5.92 4.96 4.99
C VAL A 355 -4.91 5.18 3.86
N ASN A 356 -3.98 4.24 3.66
CA ASN A 356 -2.77 4.46 2.86
C ASN A 356 -2.72 3.69 1.52
N ALA A 357 -3.59 2.71 1.30
CA ALA A 357 -3.48 1.73 0.20
C ALA A 357 -4.85 1.37 -0.42
N ALA A 358 -5.73 2.35 -0.59
CA ALA A 358 -7.09 2.14 -1.12
C ALA A 358 -7.55 3.24 -2.11
N GLY A 359 -6.61 3.81 -2.87
CA GLY A 359 -6.84 4.86 -3.89
C GLY A 359 -7.04 4.34 -5.32
N ASP A 360 -6.98 5.23 -6.31
CA ASP A 360 -7.22 4.90 -7.75
C ASP A 360 -6.01 4.28 -8.48
N ALA A 361 -4.86 4.28 -7.83
CA ALA A 361 -3.63 3.62 -8.26
C ALA A 361 -2.98 2.94 -7.06
N SER A 362 -2.06 2.01 -7.32
CA SER A 362 -1.30 1.37 -6.24
C SER A 362 -0.61 2.46 -5.39
N PRO A 363 -0.58 2.29 -4.06
CA PRO A 363 0.21 3.20 -3.23
C PRO A 363 1.70 3.04 -3.55
N GLN A 364 2.48 4.07 -3.19
CA GLN A 364 3.92 3.89 -3.03
C GLN A 364 4.18 3.03 -1.78
N GLU A 365 5.40 2.54 -1.63
CA GLU A 365 5.76 1.65 -0.51
C GLU A 365 5.51 2.27 0.88
N SER A 366 5.68 3.59 1.02
CA SER A 366 5.37 4.36 2.24
C SER A 366 3.92 4.86 2.33
N GLY A 367 3.04 4.48 1.40
CA GLY A 367 1.64 4.89 1.40
C GLY A 367 1.48 6.41 1.24
N LEU A 368 0.58 7.00 2.04
CA LEU A 368 0.32 8.44 2.09
C LEU A 368 0.96 9.07 3.35
N VAL A 369 2.08 8.51 3.84
CA VAL A 369 2.79 9.00 5.03
C VAL A 369 3.92 9.96 4.67
N ASN A 370 4.78 9.53 3.74
CA ASN A 370 5.94 10.26 3.26
C ASN A 370 6.30 9.78 1.85
N ASP A 371 7.35 10.32 1.23
CA ASP A 371 7.75 9.89 -0.13
C ASP A 371 8.93 8.92 -0.11
N GLY A 372 8.67 7.73 -0.65
CA GLY A 372 9.68 6.78 -1.11
C GLY A 372 9.64 6.68 -2.62
N TRP A 373 10.80 6.47 -3.25
CA TRP A 373 10.91 6.36 -4.70
C TRP A 373 10.26 7.54 -5.44
N TYR A 374 10.52 8.77 -4.99
CA TYR A 374 9.96 10.00 -5.56
C TYR A 374 8.41 10.12 -5.48
N GLY A 375 7.76 9.33 -4.61
CA GLY A 375 6.30 9.26 -4.55
C GLY A 375 5.68 8.20 -5.46
N LYS A 376 6.50 7.53 -6.30
CA LYS A 376 6.07 6.56 -7.31
C LYS A 376 5.74 5.21 -6.69
N PHE A 377 4.95 4.44 -7.43
CA PHE A 377 4.56 3.09 -7.02
C PHE A 377 5.17 2.04 -7.93
N HIS A 378 5.28 0.86 -7.37
CA HIS A 378 6.01 -0.29 -7.89
C HIS A 378 4.99 -1.38 -8.23
N MET A 379 4.88 -1.74 -9.51
CA MET A 379 3.88 -2.68 -10.04
C MET A 379 4.12 -4.12 -9.56
N GLU A 380 5.36 -4.44 -9.21
CA GLU A 380 5.82 -5.65 -8.55
C GLU A 380 5.37 -5.69 -7.08
N GLU A 381 5.28 -4.55 -6.40
CA GLU A 381 4.77 -4.50 -5.02
C GLU A 381 3.23 -4.48 -4.96
N VAL A 382 2.53 -4.39 -6.10
CA VAL A 382 1.05 -4.33 -6.16
C VAL A 382 0.41 -5.54 -5.49
N PHE A 383 0.96 -6.75 -5.65
CA PHE A 383 0.42 -7.93 -4.98
C PHE A 383 0.51 -7.79 -3.46
N TRP A 384 1.65 -7.36 -2.94
CA TRP A 384 1.89 -7.21 -1.51
C TRP A 384 1.09 -6.07 -0.89
N HIS A 385 0.78 -5.03 -1.66
CA HIS A 385 -0.12 -3.96 -1.23
C HIS A 385 -1.60 -4.36 -1.28
N LEU A 386 -2.06 -5.02 -2.34
CA LEU A 386 -3.50 -5.08 -2.65
C LEU A 386 -4.10 -6.48 -2.58
N GLY A 387 -3.28 -7.53 -2.66
CA GLY A 387 -3.73 -8.92 -2.73
C GLY A 387 -4.63 -9.32 -1.56
N HIS A 388 -4.41 -8.73 -0.38
CA HIS A 388 -5.20 -9.00 0.82
C HIS A 388 -6.65 -8.49 0.74
N TRP A 389 -6.97 -7.47 -0.06
CA TRP A 389 -8.34 -6.95 -0.10
C TRP A 389 -9.35 -7.98 -0.59
N ALA A 390 -8.94 -8.89 -1.49
CA ALA A 390 -9.79 -9.96 -2.02
C ALA A 390 -10.23 -10.96 -0.94
N PRO A 391 -9.31 -11.68 -0.23
CA PRO A 391 -9.71 -12.64 0.79
C PRO A 391 -10.37 -11.99 2.01
N TRP A 392 -10.14 -10.69 2.27
CA TRP A 392 -10.85 -9.94 3.32
C TRP A 392 -12.22 -9.38 2.87
N ASN A 393 -12.67 -9.70 1.65
CA ASN A 393 -13.95 -9.27 1.07
C ASN A 393 -14.14 -7.74 1.03
N ASN A 394 -13.07 -6.98 0.81
CA ASN A 394 -13.08 -5.53 0.60
C ASN A 394 -12.99 -5.18 -0.90
N TRP A 395 -13.93 -5.72 -1.67
CA TRP A 395 -13.95 -5.59 -3.13
C TRP A 395 -14.16 -4.16 -3.63
N ASP A 396 -14.88 -3.34 -2.87
CA ASP A 396 -15.07 -1.93 -3.18
C ASP A 396 -13.76 -1.15 -3.12
N LEU A 397 -12.86 -1.48 -2.19
CA LEU A 397 -11.53 -0.88 -2.08
C LEU A 397 -10.60 -1.39 -3.19
N LEU A 398 -10.57 -2.71 -3.38
CA LEU A 398 -9.70 -3.33 -4.40
C LEU A 398 -10.04 -2.84 -5.82
N ASN A 399 -11.33 -2.74 -6.15
CA ASN A 399 -11.77 -2.35 -7.50
C ASN A 399 -11.46 -0.88 -7.85
N ARG A 400 -11.29 0.01 -6.87
CA ARG A 400 -10.82 1.39 -7.12
C ARG A 400 -9.46 1.35 -7.80
N THR A 401 -8.56 0.55 -7.25
CA THR A 401 -7.17 0.48 -7.70
C THR A 401 -6.99 -0.37 -8.96
N LEU A 402 -7.65 -1.53 -9.07
CA LEU A 402 -7.41 -2.48 -10.17
C LEU A 402 -7.75 -1.93 -11.57
N GLY A 403 -8.56 -0.88 -11.66
CA GLY A 403 -8.78 -0.14 -12.90
C GLY A 403 -7.50 0.38 -13.56
N MET A 404 -6.40 0.51 -12.81
CA MET A 404 -5.10 0.94 -13.32
C MET A 404 -4.56 0.05 -14.44
N TYR A 405 -4.79 -1.26 -14.43
CA TYR A 405 -4.32 -2.14 -15.50
C TYR A 405 -4.95 -1.78 -16.85
N HIS A 406 -6.23 -1.42 -16.86
CA HIS A 406 -6.88 -0.92 -18.08
C HIS A 406 -6.34 0.46 -18.48
N ARG A 407 -6.08 1.36 -17.51
CA ARG A 407 -5.51 2.69 -17.78
C ARG A 407 -4.09 2.61 -18.36
N PHE A 408 -3.29 1.64 -17.93
CA PHE A 408 -1.88 1.49 -18.33
C PHE A 408 -1.67 0.51 -19.49
N LEU A 409 -2.74 -0.07 -20.02
CA LEU A 409 -2.66 -1.07 -21.08
C LEU A 409 -1.95 -0.50 -22.33
N GLU A 410 -2.34 0.70 -22.76
CA GLU A 410 -1.76 1.34 -23.95
C GLU A 410 -0.27 1.62 -23.78
N THR A 411 0.15 2.22 -22.66
CA THR A 411 1.57 2.49 -22.40
C THR A 411 2.38 1.20 -22.27
N SER A 412 1.76 0.12 -21.78
CA SER A 412 2.39 -1.19 -21.66
C SER A 412 2.54 -1.92 -22.99
N ILE A 413 1.60 -1.74 -23.91
CA ILE A 413 1.73 -2.16 -25.31
C ILE A 413 2.83 -1.37 -26.01
N GLN A 414 2.86 -0.05 -25.85
CA GLN A 414 3.88 0.80 -26.46
C GLN A 414 5.29 0.43 -25.97
N ARG A 415 5.46 0.16 -24.67
CA ARG A 415 6.71 -0.33 -24.09
C ARG A 415 7.16 -1.64 -24.72
N ALA A 416 6.27 -2.62 -24.81
CA ALA A 416 6.59 -3.92 -25.40
C ALA A 416 6.93 -3.81 -26.89
N GLN A 417 6.07 -3.18 -27.68
CA GLN A 417 6.10 -3.29 -29.13
C GLN A 417 6.88 -2.17 -29.82
N VAL A 418 6.79 -0.94 -29.31
CA VAL A 418 7.44 0.23 -29.92
C VAL A 418 8.84 0.44 -29.36
N GLN A 419 9.00 0.44 -28.03
CA GLN A 419 10.31 0.59 -27.40
C GLN A 419 11.13 -0.69 -27.57
N GLN A 420 10.60 -1.86 -27.17
CA GLN A 420 11.37 -3.10 -27.08
C GLN A 420 11.27 -4.01 -28.32
N GLY A 421 10.43 -3.65 -29.29
CA GLY A 421 10.31 -4.37 -30.55
C GLY A 421 9.74 -5.80 -30.43
N PHE A 422 9.03 -6.13 -29.35
CA PHE A 422 8.30 -7.39 -29.26
C PHE A 422 7.11 -7.39 -30.23
N SER A 423 6.75 -8.57 -30.74
CA SER A 423 5.76 -8.71 -31.80
C SER A 423 4.31 -8.46 -31.34
N MET A 424 4.03 -8.61 -30.05
CA MET A 424 2.68 -8.49 -29.48
C MET A 424 2.72 -8.30 -27.96
N GLY A 425 1.57 -7.92 -27.40
CA GLY A 425 1.32 -7.90 -25.98
C GLY A 425 1.66 -6.60 -25.26
N ALA A 426 1.36 -6.58 -23.97
CA ALA A 426 1.62 -5.53 -23.01
C ALA A 426 2.66 -5.98 -21.98
N ARG A 427 3.74 -5.21 -21.85
CA ARG A 427 4.72 -5.38 -20.77
C ARG A 427 4.43 -4.39 -19.66
N TRP A 428 4.07 -4.84 -18.47
CA TRP A 428 3.85 -3.96 -17.31
C TRP A 428 5.19 -3.38 -16.80
N SER A 429 5.25 -2.11 -16.42
CA SER A 429 6.47 -1.51 -15.84
C SER A 429 6.81 -2.10 -14.46
N LYS A 430 7.99 -1.80 -13.92
CA LYS A 430 8.32 -1.97 -12.51
C LYS A 430 7.85 -0.73 -11.73
N MET A 431 8.66 0.33 -11.69
CA MET A 431 8.31 1.62 -11.10
C MET A 431 7.56 2.51 -12.09
N THR A 432 6.46 3.12 -11.66
CA THR A 432 5.56 3.93 -12.50
C THR A 432 4.81 4.99 -11.68
N ASP A 433 4.03 5.81 -12.38
CA ASP A 433 3.18 6.84 -11.82
C ASP A 433 1.77 6.79 -12.47
N PRO A 434 0.82 7.68 -12.12
CA PRO A 434 -0.55 7.64 -12.64
C PRO A 434 -0.67 7.75 -14.17
N SER A 435 0.39 8.14 -14.89
CA SER A 435 0.42 8.12 -16.36
C SER A 435 0.63 6.72 -16.96
N GLY A 436 1.11 5.75 -16.17
CA GLY A 436 1.47 4.41 -16.66
C GLY A 436 2.80 4.33 -17.41
N ARG A 437 3.59 5.42 -17.43
CA ARG A 437 4.93 5.44 -18.02
C ARG A 437 5.94 4.73 -17.12
N SER A 438 6.84 3.96 -17.72
CA SER A 438 7.98 3.36 -17.00
C SER A 438 8.91 4.45 -16.51
N ALA A 439 9.39 4.36 -15.27
CA ALA A 439 10.56 5.12 -14.87
C ALA A 439 11.82 4.41 -15.41
N PRO A 440 12.73 5.13 -16.13
CA PRO A 440 14.02 4.58 -16.55
C PRO A 440 14.80 3.93 -15.42
N GLY A 441 15.67 2.97 -15.72
CA GLY A 441 16.54 2.31 -14.75
C GLY A 441 16.70 0.82 -15.05
N GLU A 442 17.89 0.28 -14.79
CA GLU A 442 18.24 -1.08 -15.18
C GLU A 442 17.30 -2.12 -14.59
N ILE A 443 17.10 -2.09 -13.27
CA ILE A 443 16.15 -3.00 -12.60
C ILE A 443 14.72 -2.73 -13.09
N ASN A 444 14.35 -1.46 -13.32
CA ASN A 444 13.00 -1.11 -13.79
C ASN A 444 12.67 -1.72 -15.16
N GLU A 445 13.69 -1.83 -16.02
CA GLU A 445 13.59 -2.29 -17.39
C GLU A 445 13.90 -3.78 -17.57
N LEU A 446 14.37 -4.48 -16.53
CA LEU A 446 14.78 -5.90 -16.60
C LEU A 446 14.03 -6.83 -15.62
N LEU A 447 13.27 -6.29 -14.66
CA LEU A 447 12.42 -7.09 -13.77
C LEU A 447 11.10 -7.50 -14.45
N ILE A 448 10.66 -8.75 -14.25
CA ILE A 448 9.49 -9.33 -14.94
C ILE A 448 8.51 -10.12 -14.04
N TRP A 449 8.73 -10.25 -12.74
CA TRP A 449 7.86 -11.09 -11.90
C TRP A 449 6.47 -10.49 -11.63
N GLN A 450 6.28 -9.21 -11.93
CA GLN A 450 4.99 -8.51 -11.85
C GLN A 450 4.03 -8.82 -13.01
N GLN A 451 4.52 -9.45 -14.07
CA GLN A 451 3.77 -9.63 -15.31
C GLN A 451 2.54 -10.53 -15.13
N PRO A 452 2.59 -11.59 -14.29
CA PRO A 452 1.41 -12.40 -14.02
C PRO A 452 0.39 -11.78 -13.04
N HIS A 453 0.70 -10.67 -12.34
CA HIS A 453 -0.18 -10.05 -11.35
C HIS A 453 -1.62 -9.80 -11.83
N PRO A 454 -1.87 -9.14 -12.98
CA PRO A 454 -3.23 -8.88 -13.45
C PRO A 454 -4.05 -10.16 -13.69
N LEU A 455 -3.40 -11.28 -14.09
CA LEU A 455 -4.06 -12.57 -14.25
C LEU A 455 -4.57 -13.11 -12.90
N VAL A 456 -3.76 -12.96 -11.84
CA VAL A 456 -4.13 -13.35 -10.48
C VAL A 456 -5.26 -12.49 -9.93
N PHE A 457 -5.21 -11.17 -10.12
CA PHE A 457 -6.28 -10.27 -9.68
C PHE A 457 -7.59 -10.53 -10.42
N ALA A 458 -7.54 -10.79 -11.73
CA ALA A 458 -8.71 -11.17 -12.51
C ALA A 458 -9.33 -12.47 -12.01
N GLU A 459 -8.51 -13.48 -11.68
CA GLU A 459 -9.00 -14.73 -11.10
C GLU A 459 -9.69 -14.50 -9.75
N TYR A 460 -9.10 -13.70 -8.87
CA TYR A 460 -9.72 -13.35 -7.61
C TYR A 460 -11.09 -12.66 -7.82
N GLU A 461 -11.19 -11.66 -8.72
CA GLU A 461 -12.46 -10.99 -8.99
C GLU A 461 -13.49 -11.95 -9.57
N TYR A 462 -13.09 -12.82 -10.51
CA TYR A 462 -13.99 -13.81 -11.08
C TYR A 462 -14.46 -14.84 -10.06
N ARG A 463 -13.60 -15.27 -9.12
CA ARG A 463 -14.01 -16.19 -8.04
C ARG A 463 -15.15 -15.60 -7.21
N MET A 464 -15.11 -14.29 -6.96
CA MET A 464 -16.15 -13.57 -6.22
C MET A 464 -17.43 -13.39 -7.03
N THR A 465 -17.34 -12.93 -8.28
CA THR A 465 -18.51 -12.52 -9.05
C THR A 465 -19.12 -13.64 -9.89
N LYS A 466 -18.28 -14.55 -10.39
CA LYS A 466 -18.58 -15.58 -11.39
C LYS A 466 -19.35 -15.04 -12.59
N SER A 467 -19.13 -13.77 -12.93
CA SER A 467 -19.96 -13.06 -13.91
C SER A 467 -19.26 -12.95 -15.26
N GLN A 468 -20.09 -12.98 -16.32
CA GLN A 468 -19.67 -12.68 -17.68
C GLN A 468 -19.09 -11.26 -17.78
N SER A 469 -19.64 -10.29 -17.03
CA SER A 469 -19.15 -8.92 -17.00
C SER A 469 -17.71 -8.81 -16.49
N THR A 470 -17.30 -9.63 -15.50
CA THR A 470 -15.91 -9.67 -15.05
C THR A 470 -15.00 -10.27 -16.12
N LEU A 471 -15.46 -11.34 -16.80
CA LEU A 471 -14.71 -11.93 -17.92
C LEU A 471 -14.41 -10.92 -19.03
N GLU A 472 -15.42 -10.15 -19.43
CA GLU A 472 -15.33 -9.11 -20.46
C GLU A 472 -14.46 -7.91 -20.00
N LYS A 473 -14.62 -7.47 -18.74
CA LYS A 473 -13.84 -6.37 -18.15
C LYS A 473 -12.33 -6.60 -18.27
N TRP A 474 -11.86 -7.81 -18.01
CA TRP A 474 -10.43 -8.13 -18.00
C TRP A 474 -9.89 -8.63 -19.33
N GLN A 475 -10.74 -8.96 -20.30
CA GLN A 475 -10.35 -9.65 -21.53
C GLN A 475 -9.11 -9.06 -22.21
N ASN A 476 -9.08 -7.75 -22.45
CA ASN A 476 -7.96 -7.11 -23.13
C ASN A 476 -6.67 -7.14 -22.31
N VAL A 477 -6.78 -6.92 -20.99
CA VAL A 477 -5.63 -6.98 -20.08
C VAL A 477 -5.05 -8.39 -20.05
N ILE A 478 -5.90 -9.42 -19.96
CA ILE A 478 -5.50 -10.84 -19.95
C ILE A 478 -4.82 -11.21 -21.26
N ASN A 479 -5.45 -10.88 -22.39
CA ASN A 479 -4.92 -11.19 -23.71
C ASN A 479 -3.55 -10.57 -23.96
N GLU A 480 -3.42 -9.26 -23.72
CA GLU A 480 -2.17 -8.56 -24.00
C GLU A 480 -1.07 -8.93 -23.01
N THR A 481 -1.41 -9.23 -21.75
CA THR A 481 -0.43 -9.78 -20.79
C THR A 481 0.09 -11.14 -21.26
N ALA A 482 -0.79 -12.08 -21.59
CA ALA A 482 -0.41 -13.42 -22.04
C ALA A 482 0.35 -13.40 -23.38
N ASN A 483 -0.05 -12.50 -24.30
CA ASN A 483 0.65 -12.27 -25.56
C ASN A 483 2.10 -11.85 -25.34
N TRP A 484 2.36 -10.89 -24.45
CA TRP A 484 3.73 -10.44 -24.19
C TRP A 484 4.52 -11.51 -23.45
N MET A 485 3.91 -12.17 -22.46
CA MET A 485 4.54 -13.30 -21.77
C MET A 485 4.99 -14.41 -22.73
N THR A 486 4.19 -14.67 -23.77
CA THR A 486 4.50 -15.62 -24.84
C THR A 486 5.58 -15.09 -25.78
N ALA A 487 5.54 -13.80 -26.15
CA ALA A 487 6.53 -13.18 -27.04
C ALA A 487 7.91 -12.97 -26.38
N PHE A 488 7.94 -12.86 -25.05
CA PHE A 488 9.17 -12.78 -24.27
C PHE A 488 9.85 -14.13 -24.10
N ALA A 489 9.11 -15.22 -23.93
CA ALA A 489 9.69 -16.55 -23.83
C ALA A 489 10.38 -16.95 -25.15
N TRP A 490 11.67 -17.33 -25.08
CA TRP A 490 12.47 -17.61 -26.28
C TRP A 490 12.67 -19.11 -26.50
N LEU A 491 12.35 -19.62 -27.69
CA LEU A 491 12.56 -21.04 -28.00
C LEU A 491 14.04 -21.33 -28.24
N ASN A 492 14.64 -22.05 -27.30
CA ASN A 492 15.98 -22.58 -27.43
C ASN A 492 15.97 -23.82 -28.32
N GLU A 493 16.42 -23.66 -29.57
CA GLU A 493 16.44 -24.75 -30.56
C GLU A 493 17.30 -25.94 -30.14
N SER A 494 18.30 -25.73 -29.26
CA SER A 494 19.18 -26.82 -28.81
C SER A 494 18.54 -27.69 -27.73
N THR A 495 17.73 -27.11 -26.84
CA THR A 495 17.06 -27.84 -25.75
C THR A 495 15.61 -28.19 -26.09
N GLY A 496 15.03 -27.53 -27.10
CA GLY A 496 13.61 -27.63 -27.42
C GLY A 496 12.70 -27.01 -26.36
N ARG A 497 13.24 -26.12 -25.51
CA ARG A 497 12.51 -25.47 -24.40
C ARG A 497 12.44 -23.96 -24.58
N TYR A 498 11.46 -23.34 -23.94
CA TYR A 498 11.36 -21.89 -23.87
C TYR A 498 12.10 -21.35 -22.65
N ASP A 499 13.08 -20.49 -22.90
CA ASP A 499 13.89 -19.84 -21.89
C ASP A 499 13.33 -18.44 -21.54
N LEU A 500 13.45 -18.05 -20.27
CA LEU A 500 13.26 -16.69 -19.79
C LEU A 500 14.62 -16.04 -19.56
N GLY A 501 14.83 -14.86 -20.15
CA GLY A 501 16.12 -14.18 -20.12
C GLY A 501 17.23 -14.93 -20.87
N PRO A 502 18.50 -14.49 -20.76
CA PRO A 502 18.89 -13.14 -20.35
C PRO A 502 18.57 -12.08 -21.44
N PRO A 503 18.65 -10.77 -21.13
CA PRO A 503 18.85 -10.21 -19.81
C PRO A 503 17.57 -10.17 -18.97
N MET A 504 17.69 -10.44 -17.66
CA MET A 504 16.62 -10.22 -16.68
C MET A 504 17.15 -10.22 -15.24
N TYR A 505 16.43 -9.58 -14.32
CA TYR A 505 16.63 -9.76 -12.87
C TYR A 505 15.65 -10.80 -12.32
N VAL A 506 16.07 -11.51 -11.27
CA VAL A 506 15.18 -12.28 -10.40
C VAL A 506 14.46 -11.36 -9.41
N VAL A 507 13.43 -11.86 -8.72
CA VAL A 507 12.71 -11.17 -7.62
C VAL A 507 13.66 -10.48 -6.63
N ALA A 508 14.76 -11.13 -6.27
CA ALA A 508 15.77 -10.65 -5.32
C ALA A 508 16.61 -9.46 -5.80
N GLU A 509 16.60 -9.15 -7.10
CA GLU A 509 17.34 -8.03 -7.72
C GLU A 509 18.88 -8.08 -7.55
N ASP A 510 19.43 -9.20 -7.09
CA ASP A 510 20.83 -9.36 -6.66
C ASP A 510 21.71 -10.16 -7.64
N THR A 511 21.13 -10.66 -8.73
CA THR A 511 21.83 -11.45 -9.75
C THR A 511 22.36 -10.59 -10.90
N SER A 512 23.45 -10.99 -11.56
CA SER A 512 23.88 -10.31 -12.79
C SER A 512 22.89 -10.55 -13.95
N PRO A 513 22.24 -9.51 -14.48
CA PRO A 513 21.13 -9.70 -15.40
C PRO A 513 21.54 -10.33 -16.73
N ASN A 514 22.82 -10.17 -17.14
CA ASN A 514 23.35 -10.69 -18.41
C ASN A 514 23.52 -12.21 -18.46
N VAL A 515 23.48 -12.88 -17.30
CA VAL A 515 23.64 -14.34 -17.22
C VAL A 515 22.42 -15.02 -16.61
N THR A 516 21.59 -14.27 -15.88
CA THR A 516 20.36 -14.78 -15.27
C THR A 516 19.40 -15.27 -16.35
N ARG A 517 19.06 -16.55 -16.27
CA ARG A 517 18.09 -17.22 -17.13
C ARG A 517 17.34 -18.30 -16.38
N ASN A 518 16.11 -18.56 -16.83
CA ASN A 518 15.26 -19.60 -16.27
C ASN A 518 15.18 -19.60 -14.72
N PRO A 519 14.91 -18.47 -14.06
CA PRO A 519 14.76 -18.45 -12.60
C PRO A 519 13.57 -19.31 -12.15
N ALA A 520 13.74 -20.03 -11.04
CA ALA A 520 12.74 -21.01 -10.62
C ALA A 520 11.38 -20.38 -10.30
N PHE A 521 11.37 -19.28 -9.54
CA PHE A 521 10.13 -18.61 -9.15
C PHE A 521 9.40 -18.03 -10.39
N GLU A 522 10.13 -17.33 -11.24
CA GLU A 522 9.61 -16.69 -12.45
C GLU A 522 9.05 -17.72 -13.42
N LEU A 523 9.74 -18.84 -13.67
CA LEU A 523 9.23 -19.94 -14.50
C LEU A 523 7.91 -20.50 -13.96
N ALA A 524 7.83 -20.76 -12.65
CA ALA A 524 6.62 -21.26 -12.02
C ALA A 524 5.46 -20.25 -12.14
N TYR A 525 5.73 -18.97 -11.89
CA TYR A 525 4.71 -17.94 -11.97
C TYR A 525 4.27 -17.67 -13.42
N TRP A 526 5.19 -17.78 -14.39
CA TRP A 526 4.89 -17.67 -15.81
C TRP A 526 3.93 -18.77 -16.27
N LYS A 527 4.24 -20.02 -15.87
CA LYS A 527 3.40 -21.17 -16.16
C LYS A 527 2.01 -21.00 -15.56
N TYR A 528 1.93 -20.55 -14.31
CA TYR A 528 0.66 -20.27 -13.65
C TYR A 528 -0.15 -19.19 -14.36
N GLY A 529 0.49 -18.07 -14.69
CA GLY A 529 -0.15 -16.95 -15.38
C GLY A 529 -0.72 -17.35 -16.74
N LEU A 530 0.05 -18.08 -17.56
CA LEU A 530 -0.45 -18.59 -18.84
C LEU A 530 -1.62 -19.57 -18.65
N GLY A 531 -1.57 -20.44 -17.63
CA GLY A 531 -2.70 -21.32 -17.29
C GLY A 531 -3.98 -20.57 -16.91
N LEU A 532 -3.86 -19.46 -16.17
CA LEU A 532 -4.99 -18.57 -15.89
C LEU A 532 -5.53 -17.92 -17.18
N ALA A 533 -4.66 -17.47 -18.09
CA ALA A 533 -5.08 -16.89 -19.37
C ALA A 533 -5.86 -17.90 -20.24
N GLU A 534 -5.40 -19.15 -20.33
CA GLU A 534 -6.10 -20.22 -21.04
C GLU A 534 -7.48 -20.47 -20.44
N THR A 535 -7.56 -20.58 -19.11
CA THR A 535 -8.80 -20.75 -18.37
C THR A 535 -9.77 -19.59 -18.64
N TRP A 536 -9.26 -18.36 -18.73
CA TRP A 536 -10.05 -17.17 -19.05
C TRP A 536 -10.67 -17.26 -20.45
N MET A 537 -9.88 -17.65 -21.45
CA MET A 537 -10.35 -17.81 -22.83
C MET A 537 -11.44 -18.89 -22.93
N GLN A 538 -11.24 -20.02 -22.24
CA GLN A 538 -12.23 -21.08 -22.17
C GLN A 538 -13.55 -20.60 -21.54
N ARG A 539 -13.48 -19.84 -20.43
CA ARG A 539 -14.66 -19.27 -19.76
C ARG A 539 -15.40 -18.26 -20.65
N LEU A 540 -14.67 -17.50 -21.48
CA LEU A 540 -15.24 -16.60 -22.50
C LEU A 540 -15.80 -17.34 -23.73
N GLY A 541 -15.56 -18.65 -23.86
CA GLY A 541 -15.96 -19.43 -25.04
C GLY A 541 -15.10 -19.17 -26.28
N PHE A 542 -13.89 -18.63 -26.11
CA PHE A 542 -12.92 -18.43 -27.18
C PHE A 542 -11.95 -19.60 -27.29
N ALA A 543 -11.39 -19.80 -28.48
CA ALA A 543 -10.26 -20.70 -28.66
C ALA A 543 -9.03 -20.14 -27.93
N VAL A 544 -8.34 -21.01 -27.19
CA VAL A 544 -7.04 -20.68 -26.59
C VAL A 544 -6.02 -20.50 -27.72
N PRO A 545 -5.27 -19.38 -27.76
CA PRO A 545 -4.16 -19.22 -28.70
C PRO A 545 -3.12 -20.33 -28.51
N SER A 546 -2.84 -21.10 -29.56
CA SER A 546 -1.93 -22.26 -29.49
C SER A 546 -0.51 -21.90 -29.07
N ALA A 547 -0.06 -20.66 -29.32
CA ALA A 547 1.23 -20.18 -28.87
C ALA A 547 1.33 -20.11 -27.33
N TRP A 548 0.25 -19.73 -26.63
CA TRP A 548 0.23 -19.66 -25.18
C TRP A 548 0.40 -21.06 -24.57
N GLU A 549 -0.39 -22.02 -25.07
CA GLU A 549 -0.32 -23.43 -24.66
C GLU A 549 1.07 -24.02 -24.95
N HIS A 550 1.60 -23.77 -26.16
CA HIS A 550 2.90 -24.29 -26.57
C HIS A 550 4.03 -23.75 -25.69
N VAL A 551 4.02 -22.45 -25.35
CA VAL A 551 5.01 -21.88 -24.41
C VAL A 551 4.83 -22.48 -23.02
N LYS A 552 3.62 -22.43 -22.44
CA LYS A 552 3.33 -22.92 -21.08
C LYS A 552 3.76 -24.37 -20.86
N GLU A 553 3.52 -25.25 -21.84
CA GLU A 553 3.87 -26.68 -21.76
C GLU A 553 5.36 -26.97 -22.04
N ASN A 554 6.08 -26.04 -22.69
CA ASN A 554 7.46 -26.23 -23.11
C ASN A 554 8.46 -25.24 -22.49
N LEU A 555 8.08 -24.51 -21.43
CA LEU A 555 9.03 -23.75 -20.61
C LEU A 555 10.19 -24.65 -20.12
N ALA A 556 11.34 -24.03 -19.92
CA ALA A 556 12.50 -24.68 -19.30
C ALA A 556 12.09 -25.33 -17.96
N PRO A 557 12.68 -26.48 -17.61
CA PRO A 557 12.45 -27.09 -16.31
C PRO A 557 12.94 -26.17 -15.20
N LEU A 558 12.30 -26.24 -14.03
CA LEU A 558 12.79 -25.53 -12.85
C LEU A 558 14.22 -25.98 -12.52
N PRO A 559 15.16 -25.05 -12.28
CA PRO A 559 16.55 -25.40 -12.01
C PRO A 559 16.67 -26.08 -10.64
N ILE A 560 17.38 -27.21 -10.61
CA ILE A 560 17.60 -28.02 -9.40
C ILE A 560 19.09 -28.29 -9.26
N GLU A 561 19.65 -27.96 -8.11
CA GLU A 561 21.04 -28.21 -7.73
C GLU A 561 21.05 -28.97 -6.40
N ASP A 562 21.78 -30.09 -6.35
CA ASP A 562 21.90 -30.96 -5.15
C ASP A 562 20.55 -31.34 -4.50
N GLY A 563 19.51 -31.52 -5.31
CA GLY A 563 18.17 -31.90 -4.83
C GLY A 563 17.36 -30.76 -4.21
N LEU A 564 17.79 -29.51 -4.38
CA LEU A 564 17.10 -28.29 -3.99
C LEU A 564 16.80 -27.44 -5.22
N TYR A 565 15.75 -26.63 -5.20
CA TYR A 565 15.57 -25.60 -6.22
C TYR A 565 16.71 -24.58 -6.14
N ALA A 566 17.23 -24.19 -7.31
CA ALA A 566 18.21 -23.13 -7.47
C ALA A 566 17.54 -21.81 -7.85
N VAL A 567 18.21 -20.68 -7.59
CA VAL A 567 17.68 -19.34 -7.90
C VAL A 567 17.45 -19.21 -9.41
N TYR A 568 18.44 -19.56 -10.23
CA TYR A 568 18.35 -19.56 -11.69
C TYR A 568 19.19 -20.69 -12.32
N GLU A 569 18.95 -20.98 -13.60
CA GLU A 569 19.65 -22.06 -14.29
C GLU A 569 21.12 -21.73 -14.57
N GLY A 570 22.00 -22.60 -14.08
CA GLY A 570 23.45 -22.42 -14.24
C GLY A 570 24.07 -21.47 -13.22
N ILE A 571 23.35 -21.17 -12.13
CA ILE A 571 23.94 -20.49 -10.96
C ILE A 571 25.09 -21.32 -10.38
N GLU A 572 26.07 -20.65 -9.79
CA GLU A 572 27.21 -21.30 -9.17
C GLU A 572 26.78 -22.25 -8.03
N SER A 573 27.27 -23.50 -8.04
CA SER A 573 26.89 -24.53 -7.05
C SER A 573 27.07 -24.13 -5.57
N ASN A 574 27.93 -23.16 -5.26
CA ASN A 574 28.17 -22.67 -3.91
C ASN A 574 27.25 -21.51 -3.48
N PHE A 575 26.26 -21.11 -4.29
CA PHE A 575 25.41 -19.93 -4.03
C PHE A 575 24.73 -19.96 -2.66
N TRP A 576 24.36 -21.14 -2.15
CA TRP A 576 23.77 -21.33 -0.80
C TRP A 576 24.64 -20.85 0.36
N THR A 577 25.90 -20.52 0.11
CA THR A 577 26.86 -20.00 1.10
C THR A 577 27.43 -18.63 0.70
N ASP A 578 27.07 -18.12 -0.48
CA ASP A 578 27.55 -16.85 -0.98
C ASP A 578 26.55 -15.75 -0.60
N PRO A 579 26.93 -14.78 0.25
CA PRO A 579 26.04 -13.70 0.67
C PRO A 579 25.58 -12.82 -0.47
N THR A 580 26.09 -12.96 -1.69
CA THR A 580 25.55 -12.30 -2.88
C THR A 580 24.12 -12.77 -3.20
N TYR A 581 23.80 -14.05 -2.98
CA TYR A 581 22.54 -14.66 -3.43
C TYR A 581 21.58 -15.07 -2.30
N ILE A 582 22.03 -14.99 -1.04
CA ILE A 582 21.24 -15.40 0.15
C ILE A 582 20.98 -14.23 1.10
N ASN A 583 20.93 -13.01 0.57
CA ASN A 583 20.94 -11.78 1.35
C ASN A 583 19.82 -10.79 0.99
N ASP A 584 18.94 -11.19 0.07
CA ASP A 584 17.75 -10.46 -0.33
C ASP A 584 16.49 -11.36 -0.23
N HIS A 585 15.44 -11.08 -0.99
CA HIS A 585 14.19 -11.84 -1.00
C HIS A 585 14.39 -13.38 -1.14
N PRO A 586 13.91 -14.21 -0.20
CA PRO A 586 14.00 -15.68 -0.28
C PRO A 586 12.94 -16.28 -1.23
N ALA A 587 12.92 -15.84 -2.50
CA ALA A 587 11.87 -16.11 -3.47
C ALA A 587 11.56 -17.60 -3.71
N LEU A 588 12.53 -18.49 -3.48
CA LEU A 588 12.36 -19.94 -3.61
C LEU A 588 11.27 -20.52 -2.71
N VAL A 589 11.02 -19.93 -1.53
CA VAL A 589 9.92 -20.37 -0.66
C VAL A 589 8.53 -20.04 -1.25
N GLY A 590 8.50 -19.07 -2.17
CA GLY A 590 7.31 -18.67 -2.92
C GLY A 590 6.78 -19.77 -3.85
N LEU A 591 7.63 -20.71 -4.29
CA LEU A 591 7.24 -21.87 -5.13
C LEU A 591 6.17 -22.74 -4.46
N HIS A 592 6.21 -22.83 -3.13
CA HIS A 592 5.21 -23.52 -2.33
C HIS A 592 4.92 -22.73 -1.06
N GLY A 593 4.08 -21.71 -1.20
CA GLY A 593 3.71 -20.82 -0.11
C GLY A 593 2.84 -19.70 -0.65
N TRP A 594 3.48 -18.81 -1.40
CA TRP A 594 2.80 -17.73 -2.10
C TRP A 594 2.06 -18.24 -3.35
N LEU A 595 2.75 -18.96 -4.24
CA LEU A 595 2.09 -19.52 -5.43
C LEU A 595 1.18 -20.70 -5.05
N PRO A 596 0.04 -20.86 -5.75
CA PRO A 596 -0.78 -22.06 -5.63
C PRO A 596 -0.03 -23.29 -6.15
N PRO A 597 -0.55 -24.52 -5.98
CA PRO A 597 0.10 -25.70 -6.53
C PRO A 597 0.29 -25.58 -8.05
N ILE A 598 1.54 -25.63 -8.51
CA ILE A 598 1.90 -25.52 -9.93
C ILE A 598 2.40 -26.87 -10.45
N ASP A 599 1.86 -27.31 -11.58
CA ASP A 599 2.32 -28.53 -12.25
C ASP A 599 3.80 -28.45 -12.60
N GLY A 600 4.60 -29.38 -12.06
CA GLY A 600 6.05 -29.43 -12.22
C GLY A 600 6.83 -28.99 -10.98
N VAL A 601 6.19 -28.39 -9.98
CA VAL A 601 6.79 -28.16 -8.67
C VAL A 601 6.69 -29.43 -7.83
N ASN A 602 7.84 -30.02 -7.50
CA ASN A 602 7.95 -31.16 -6.59
C ASN A 602 7.90 -30.66 -5.14
N LEU A 603 6.82 -31.00 -4.43
CA LEU A 603 6.59 -30.54 -3.07
C LEU A 603 7.64 -31.02 -2.06
N THR A 604 8.27 -32.19 -2.29
CA THR A 604 9.36 -32.66 -1.43
C THR A 604 10.60 -31.78 -1.59
N ILE A 605 10.96 -31.44 -2.82
CA ILE A 605 12.08 -30.53 -3.10
C ILE A 605 11.75 -29.13 -2.56
N ALA A 606 10.54 -28.62 -2.80
CA ALA A 606 10.11 -27.32 -2.30
C ALA A 606 10.22 -27.22 -0.77
N LYS A 607 9.80 -28.26 -0.03
CA LYS A 607 9.98 -28.33 1.42
C LYS A 607 11.45 -28.31 1.81
N LEU A 608 12.28 -29.17 1.22
CA LEU A 608 13.72 -29.19 1.51
C LEU A 608 14.39 -27.85 1.21
N THR A 609 13.97 -27.16 0.14
CA THR A 609 14.45 -25.82 -0.19
C THR A 609 14.00 -24.79 0.85
N ALA A 610 12.74 -24.82 1.30
CA ALA A 610 12.27 -23.94 2.38
C ALA A 610 13.02 -24.18 3.70
N ASP A 611 13.26 -25.44 4.06
CA ASP A 611 14.06 -25.82 5.25
C ASP A 611 15.52 -25.31 5.12
N LYS A 612 16.08 -25.35 3.91
CA LYS A 612 17.41 -24.78 3.63
C LYS A 612 17.42 -23.26 3.81
N VAL A 613 16.47 -22.55 3.22
CA VAL A 613 16.31 -21.10 3.41
C VAL A 613 16.22 -20.75 4.89
N TYR A 614 15.38 -21.46 5.65
CA TYR A 614 15.23 -21.22 7.10
C TYR A 614 16.56 -21.29 7.87
N THR A 615 17.46 -22.19 7.48
CA THR A 615 18.70 -22.44 8.21
C THR A 615 19.89 -21.61 7.74
N THR A 616 19.89 -21.12 6.50
CA THR A 616 21.07 -20.46 5.91
C THR A 616 20.85 -19.06 5.38
N TRP A 617 19.61 -18.63 5.14
CA TRP A 617 19.36 -17.32 4.54
C TRP A 617 19.68 -16.19 5.52
N ASN A 618 20.27 -15.10 5.03
CA ASN A 618 20.55 -13.94 5.87
C ASN A 618 19.28 -13.11 6.08
N ILE A 619 18.54 -13.46 7.13
CA ILE A 619 17.29 -12.80 7.51
C ILE A 619 17.47 -11.34 7.96
N SER A 620 18.70 -10.88 8.26
CA SER A 620 18.94 -9.51 8.71
C SER A 620 18.67 -8.46 7.62
N ASN A 621 18.69 -8.89 6.36
CA ASN A 621 18.49 -8.04 5.19
C ASN A 621 17.17 -8.32 4.46
N CYS A 622 16.30 -9.15 5.04
CA CYS A 622 14.95 -9.34 4.53
C CYS A 622 14.13 -8.05 4.60
N TRP A 623 13.26 -7.89 3.62
CA TRP A 623 12.23 -6.88 3.57
C TRP A 623 11.01 -7.33 4.37
N GLY A 624 10.14 -6.39 4.74
CA GLY A 624 9.02 -6.70 5.61
C GLY A 624 8.02 -7.71 5.03
N TRP A 625 7.82 -7.74 3.70
CA TRP A 625 6.91 -8.71 3.06
C TRP A 625 7.50 -10.13 2.96
N ASP A 626 8.82 -10.29 3.13
CA ASP A 626 9.46 -11.61 3.13
C ASP A 626 8.96 -12.47 4.30
N PHE A 627 8.71 -11.87 5.46
CA PHE A 627 8.27 -12.59 6.67
C PHE A 627 6.89 -13.26 6.48
N PRO A 628 5.86 -12.58 5.97
CA PRO A 628 4.62 -13.25 5.60
C PRO A 628 4.77 -14.28 4.47
N MET A 629 5.65 -14.07 3.48
CA MET A 629 5.92 -15.06 2.44
C MET A 629 6.51 -16.36 3.04
N LEU A 630 7.48 -16.23 3.94
CA LEU A 630 8.07 -17.33 4.71
C LEU A 630 7.02 -18.03 5.58
N ALA A 631 6.14 -17.26 6.25
CA ALA A 631 5.05 -17.81 7.05
C ALA A 631 4.06 -18.62 6.22
N MET A 632 3.67 -18.13 5.03
CA MET A 632 2.78 -18.86 4.12
C MET A 632 3.41 -20.17 3.63
N SER A 633 4.71 -20.18 3.35
CA SER A 633 5.43 -21.41 2.98
C SER A 633 5.48 -22.41 4.13
N ALA A 634 5.81 -21.96 5.34
CA ALA A 634 5.78 -22.79 6.54
C ALA A 634 4.38 -23.39 6.78
N ALA A 635 3.32 -22.58 6.65
CA ALA A 635 1.95 -23.02 6.81
C ALA A 635 1.55 -24.11 5.78
N ARG A 636 1.88 -23.94 4.49
CA ARG A 636 1.59 -24.98 3.47
C ARG A 636 2.35 -26.27 3.70
N ASN A 637 3.58 -26.17 4.23
CA ASN A 637 4.40 -27.32 4.61
C ASN A 637 3.94 -28.00 5.93
N GLY A 638 2.91 -27.48 6.59
CA GLY A 638 2.40 -28.00 7.86
C GLY A 638 3.20 -27.58 9.10
N GLU A 639 4.18 -26.67 8.94
CA GLU A 639 5.05 -26.17 10.01
C GLU A 639 4.43 -24.93 10.67
N THR A 640 3.26 -25.10 11.28
CA THR A 640 2.42 -23.98 11.77
C THR A 640 3.07 -23.16 12.88
N GLU A 641 3.93 -23.75 13.72
CA GLU A 641 4.67 -22.99 14.74
C GLU A 641 5.72 -22.07 14.10
N GLN A 642 6.46 -22.58 13.11
CA GLN A 642 7.42 -21.79 12.35
C GLN A 642 6.73 -20.65 11.60
N ALA A 643 5.50 -20.86 11.12
CA ALA A 643 4.71 -19.77 10.54
C ALA A 643 4.43 -18.65 11.55
N MET A 644 4.11 -18.99 12.81
CA MET A 644 3.95 -18.00 13.88
C MET A 644 5.26 -17.30 14.23
N GLU A 645 6.39 -18.03 14.25
CA GLU A 645 7.71 -17.45 14.48
C GLU A 645 8.05 -16.37 13.45
N TRP A 646 7.70 -16.57 12.18
CA TRP A 646 7.91 -15.57 11.14
C TRP A 646 7.04 -14.33 11.29
N LEU A 647 5.73 -14.50 11.52
CA LEU A 647 4.80 -13.38 11.67
C LEU A 647 5.06 -12.52 12.92
N LEU A 648 5.81 -13.05 13.88
CA LEU A 648 6.17 -12.40 15.15
C LEU A 648 7.69 -12.27 15.31
N HIS A 649 8.43 -12.43 14.23
CA HIS A 649 9.89 -12.39 14.27
C HIS A 649 10.38 -11.01 14.77
N PRO A 650 11.44 -10.94 15.60
CA PRO A 650 11.93 -9.66 16.14
C PRO A 650 12.38 -8.63 15.09
N LEU A 651 12.73 -9.07 13.88
CA LEU A 651 13.07 -8.19 12.75
C LEU A 651 11.83 -7.72 11.96
N TYR A 652 10.70 -8.38 12.14
CA TYR A 652 9.43 -8.00 11.52
C TYR A 652 8.64 -7.10 12.46
N GLN A 653 8.96 -5.81 12.42
CA GLN A 653 8.58 -4.83 13.45
C GLN A 653 7.44 -3.91 12.99
N PHE A 654 6.58 -3.58 13.95
CA PHE A 654 5.51 -2.59 13.82
C PHE A 654 5.60 -1.65 15.01
N ASP A 655 5.51 -0.35 14.77
CA ASP A 655 5.61 0.65 15.85
C ASP A 655 4.35 0.67 16.76
N ASP A 656 4.31 1.66 17.65
CA ASP A 656 3.24 1.84 18.64
C ASP A 656 1.86 2.05 18.01
N VAL A 657 1.79 2.73 16.86
CA VAL A 657 0.54 2.95 16.10
C VAL A 657 0.34 1.91 14.98
N GLY A 658 1.24 0.92 14.89
CA GLY A 658 1.17 -0.19 13.96
C GLY A 658 1.75 0.09 12.57
N MET A 659 2.53 1.17 12.41
CA MET A 659 3.26 1.41 11.18
C MET A 659 4.34 0.33 11.00
N PRO A 660 4.40 -0.34 9.84
CA PRO A 660 5.45 -1.32 9.58
C PRO A 660 6.81 -0.65 9.42
N VAL A 661 7.80 -1.08 10.19
CA VAL A 661 9.15 -0.51 10.18
C VAL A 661 9.91 -1.00 8.94
N GLY A 662 10.57 -0.08 8.23
CA GLY A 662 11.30 -0.38 6.98
C GLY A 662 12.63 -1.13 7.15
N GLY A 663 12.99 -1.46 8.39
CA GLY A 663 14.22 -2.17 8.74
C GLY A 663 15.48 -1.43 8.29
N VAL A 664 16.44 -2.18 7.76
CA VAL A 664 17.72 -1.65 7.23
C VAL A 664 17.66 -1.30 5.74
N ARG A 665 16.55 -1.65 5.07
CA ARG A 665 16.42 -1.61 3.61
C ARG A 665 15.80 -0.32 3.12
N VAL A 666 14.75 0.16 3.80
CA VAL A 666 13.96 1.32 3.38
C VAL A 666 13.51 2.18 4.55
N THR A 667 13.10 3.40 4.24
CA THR A 667 12.55 4.33 5.22
C THR A 667 11.24 3.81 5.81
N THR A 668 10.97 4.16 7.06
CA THR A 668 9.68 3.83 7.70
C THR A 668 8.61 4.84 7.29
N PRO A 669 7.36 4.41 7.02
CA PRO A 669 6.86 3.03 7.02
C PRO A 669 7.06 2.29 5.69
N TYR A 670 6.94 0.95 5.72
CA TYR A 670 6.98 0.06 4.55
C TYR A 670 5.72 -0.82 4.47
N PHE A 671 4.67 -0.34 3.79
CA PHE A 671 3.33 -0.95 3.77
C PHE A 671 3.19 -2.30 3.04
N PRO A 672 4.09 -2.75 2.13
CA PRO A 672 4.06 -4.15 1.68
C PRO A 672 4.06 -5.14 2.84
N SER A 673 4.70 -4.78 3.97
CA SER A 673 4.65 -5.55 5.23
C SER A 673 3.24 -5.75 5.76
N SER A 674 2.41 -4.70 5.81
CA SER A 674 1.04 -4.76 6.34
C SER A 674 0.12 -5.52 5.39
N GLY A 675 0.20 -5.26 4.08
CA GLY A 675 -0.64 -5.96 3.12
C GLY A 675 -0.32 -7.46 3.02
N SER A 676 0.97 -7.81 3.00
CA SER A 676 1.41 -9.21 3.03
C SER A 676 1.04 -9.94 4.34
N LEU A 677 1.11 -9.27 5.50
CA LEU A 677 0.59 -9.81 6.77
C LEU A 677 -0.88 -10.21 6.64
N LEU A 678 -1.70 -9.28 6.15
CA LEU A 678 -3.14 -9.49 6.05
C LEU A 678 -3.46 -10.62 5.08
N TYR A 679 -2.73 -10.72 3.96
CA TYR A 679 -2.88 -11.84 3.03
C TYR A 679 -2.51 -13.18 3.70
N ALA A 680 -1.37 -13.25 4.39
CA ALA A 680 -0.94 -14.46 5.10
C ALA A 680 -1.93 -14.86 6.21
N ILE A 681 -2.44 -13.91 6.98
CA ILE A 681 -3.44 -14.18 8.03
C ILE A 681 -4.73 -14.75 7.43
N ALA A 682 -5.22 -14.20 6.32
CA ALA A 682 -6.40 -14.76 5.65
C ALA A 682 -6.14 -16.19 5.16
N MET A 683 -5.01 -16.42 4.50
CA MET A 683 -4.58 -17.74 4.04
C MET A 683 -4.47 -18.74 5.20
N MET A 684 -3.91 -18.34 6.34
CA MET A 684 -3.69 -19.24 7.47
C MET A 684 -4.96 -19.51 8.27
N ALA A 685 -5.86 -18.53 8.36
CA ALA A 685 -7.11 -18.64 9.13
C ALA A 685 -8.24 -19.35 8.37
N GLU A 686 -8.42 -19.07 7.08
CA GLU A 686 -9.49 -19.67 6.26
C GLU A 686 -8.97 -20.78 5.33
N GLY A 687 -7.68 -20.72 4.99
CA GLY A 687 -7.03 -21.69 4.10
C GLY A 687 -6.85 -21.20 2.67
N TRP A 688 -6.33 -22.12 1.86
CA TRP A 688 -6.11 -21.99 0.42
C TRP A 688 -6.90 -23.07 -0.33
N ASP A 689 -6.89 -23.05 -1.67
CA ASP A 689 -7.60 -24.04 -2.46
C ASP A 689 -7.11 -25.47 -2.16
N GLY A 690 -8.05 -26.39 -1.95
CA GLY A 690 -7.78 -27.78 -1.53
C GLY A 690 -7.60 -27.98 -0.02
N SER A 691 -7.42 -26.92 0.78
CA SER A 691 -7.38 -27.05 2.24
C SER A 691 -8.77 -27.40 2.81
N THR A 692 -8.81 -28.24 3.85
CA THR A 692 -10.07 -28.70 4.49
C THR A 692 -10.10 -28.54 6.01
N ALA A 693 -8.94 -28.34 6.65
CA ALA A 693 -8.86 -28.09 8.08
C ALA A 693 -9.31 -26.66 8.41
N GLN A 694 -9.90 -26.46 9.59
CA GLN A 694 -10.17 -25.14 10.14
C GLN A 694 -8.84 -24.49 10.56
N ALA A 695 -8.62 -23.22 10.20
CA ALA A 695 -7.39 -22.47 10.49
C ALA A 695 -6.11 -23.28 10.18
N PRO A 696 -5.94 -23.78 8.94
CA PRO A 696 -4.92 -24.76 8.62
C PRO A 696 -3.49 -24.26 8.80
N GLY A 697 -3.27 -22.94 8.81
CA GLY A 697 -1.95 -22.34 9.02
C GLY A 697 -1.62 -22.04 10.49
N PHE A 698 -2.52 -22.26 11.43
CA PHE A 698 -2.29 -21.99 12.86
C PHE A 698 -2.00 -23.27 13.64
N PRO A 699 -1.15 -23.21 14.69
CA PRO A 699 -0.96 -24.35 15.57
C PRO A 699 -2.26 -24.78 16.25
N LYS A 700 -2.47 -26.09 16.36
CA LYS A 700 -3.68 -26.67 16.96
C LYS A 700 -3.78 -26.48 18.48
N THR A 701 -2.67 -26.16 19.14
CA THR A 701 -2.58 -25.97 20.59
C THR A 701 -2.21 -24.52 20.86
N GLY A 702 -2.82 -23.89 21.86
CA GLY A 702 -2.53 -22.51 22.23
C GLY A 702 -3.36 -21.46 21.49
N TRP A 703 -3.82 -21.75 20.28
CA TRP A 703 -4.54 -20.79 19.42
C TRP A 703 -6.02 -21.16 19.24
N ASN A 704 -6.90 -20.20 19.45
CA ASN A 704 -8.32 -20.27 19.14
C ASN A 704 -8.64 -19.26 18.04
N VAL A 705 -8.65 -19.72 16.78
CA VAL A 705 -8.82 -18.85 15.62
C VAL A 705 -10.27 -18.87 15.15
N ARG A 706 -10.84 -17.68 15.02
CA ARG A 706 -12.17 -17.44 14.47
C ARG A 706 -12.07 -16.52 13.27
N ALA A 707 -12.66 -16.91 12.16
CA ALA A 707 -12.74 -16.09 10.95
C ALA A 707 -14.21 -15.95 10.55
N GLU A 708 -14.61 -14.72 10.18
CA GLU A 708 -15.94 -14.41 9.66
C GLU A 708 -15.79 -13.64 8.35
N GLY A 709 -16.43 -14.11 7.26
CA GLY A 709 -16.38 -13.41 5.98
C GLY A 709 -14.98 -13.30 5.40
N ILE A 710 -14.09 -14.26 5.68
CA ILE A 710 -12.82 -14.43 4.98
C ILE A 710 -13.03 -15.44 3.86
N SER A 711 -12.43 -15.19 2.70
CA SER A 711 -12.42 -16.11 1.57
C SER A 711 -11.07 -16.82 1.50
N LYS A 712 -11.08 -18.09 1.07
CA LYS A 712 -9.84 -18.83 0.81
C LYS A 712 -8.99 -18.13 -0.23
N THR A 713 -7.68 -18.20 -0.05
CA THR A 713 -6.71 -17.80 -1.08
C THR A 713 -6.60 -18.86 -2.16
N LEU A 714 -5.92 -18.54 -3.26
CA LEU A 714 -5.51 -19.50 -4.29
C LEU A 714 -4.58 -20.58 -3.71
#